data_AF-K9ZPP9-F1
#
_entry.id   AF-K9ZPP9-F1
#
_cell.length_a   1.000
_cell.length_b   1.000
_cell.length_c   1.000
_cell.angle_alpha   90.00
_cell.angle_beta   90.00
_cell.angle_gamma   90.00
#
_symmetry.space_group_name_H-M   'P 1'
#
loop_
_entity.id
_entity.type
_entity.pdbx_description
1 polymer ?
#
loop_
_entity_poly.entity_id
_entity_poly.type
_entity_poly.pdbx_seq_one_letter_code
_entity_poly.pdbx_strand_id
1 'polypeptide(L)'
;MTDFRLQILHASDLEGGVDAISDAPNFAAIVDSLEDLVDNSITLSAGDNYLAGPFFSAAGDITFRNSGLFNDIYNQIFGLPNETINHSYGGLREGSGRVDISIMNIIGFDASALGNHEFDLGSEVLRTIIEAEYRGAGLADDRWVGSQFPYLSANLNFAADSNLSGLFTTNILPNTAFQTNPTASLAGTTTPKIAPATIIEKGGEQIGVVGATTQLLESISSPTGTTVQGTKANDMDALAAILQPVINQLQTQGINKIIVVSHLQQIALEQELITKLSGVDVVIAGGSDTILANGDDNLRSGDTPANTYPIVTTNADGDPAVIVSTDGEYSYVGRLVVDFDANGILVDANGSPLDEVSDLDLVINGPVATTEDQVIALWGSTEAAFAEGTKGNLVKQLTDAVEGLVAAQDSNVFGRSEVFIEGRREQVRTQETTLGNLSADANLFFAKTIDATVQVSIKNGGGIRAAIGEVDTNGTLLPTQENPFSGKQTGEISQLDILDSLRFNNGLSLLTVTAAELERILEYGVAATAEGATPGQFPQVSGIQFSFDPSQQAIVFERNANGRVTSVQTEGDRIRSLAIVDPDNGQILDVIVENGQLVGDANRQIRLITLDFLAGGGDNYPFPEFGENRVNLTQPSNATRTGVATFAADGSEQDTLAEFLAVNFPIGGNTAFNIVETPPEEDTRIQNLNFREDTVLDVPGELISGTPGADILIAGTDFDGVNDIVFTGAGNDEVDIPFGGSRAGDNRIFTGSGTDIVYIADGDRSFGGSGNDEIDATEATDYRLSGGTGNDIFYLGADGRALGGDGNDIFYVQDGGGNLLSGGDGVDQFWILTGDLPSAANTVLDFEIGTDVLGIGGQGAGFDFSDLTLSGNNIAIGTTTVATLNGVNTSSLTAANFAFV
;
A
#
# COMPACT_ATOMS: atom_id res chain seq x y z
N MET A 1 12.91 -5.57 58.85
CA MET A 1 13.47 -6.87 58.47
C MET A 1 12.87 -7.17 57.12
N THR A 2 13.69 -7.56 56.15
CA THR A 2 13.23 -7.98 54.82
C THR A 2 12.40 -9.25 54.97
N ASP A 3 11.18 -9.25 54.46
CA ASP A 3 10.26 -10.38 54.60
C ASP A 3 10.15 -11.20 53.31
N PHE A 4 10.38 -10.59 52.14
CA PHE A 4 10.33 -11.27 50.86
C PHE A 4 11.30 -10.65 49.84
N ARG A 5 12.22 -11.46 49.30
CA ARG A 5 13.11 -11.07 48.19
C ARG A 5 12.54 -11.60 46.88
N LEU A 6 12.43 -10.75 45.86
CA LEU A 6 11.93 -11.08 44.53
C LEU A 6 12.98 -10.76 43.46
N GLN A 7 13.25 -11.72 42.58
CA GLN A 7 13.92 -11.49 41.31
C GLN A 7 12.88 -11.42 40.18
N ILE A 8 12.99 -10.40 39.37
CA ILE A 8 12.22 -10.20 38.15
C ILE A 8 13.23 -10.20 37.00
N LEU A 9 13.20 -11.29 36.22
CA LEU A 9 13.82 -11.31 34.90
C LEU A 9 12.83 -10.70 33.92
N HIS A 10 13.26 -9.79 33.07
CA HIS A 10 12.36 -9.13 32.14
C HIS A 10 12.99 -8.83 30.79
N ALA A 11 12.11 -8.61 29.83
CA ALA A 11 12.43 -8.14 28.49
C ALA A 11 11.24 -7.39 27.90
N SER A 12 11.47 -6.71 26.80
CA SER A 12 10.46 -6.11 25.94
C SER A 12 10.92 -6.25 24.49
N ASP A 13 10.04 -5.98 23.53
CA ASP A 13 10.43 -5.77 22.14
C ASP A 13 11.25 -6.96 21.58
N LEU A 14 10.85 -8.19 21.94
CA LEU A 14 11.61 -9.40 21.58
C LEU A 14 11.71 -9.58 20.06
N GLU A 15 10.68 -9.13 19.33
CA GLU A 15 10.67 -8.88 17.88
C GLU A 15 11.60 -9.80 17.08
N GLY A 16 11.30 -11.11 17.01
CA GLY A 16 12.20 -12.11 16.41
C GLY A 16 12.77 -11.72 15.04
N GLY A 17 13.91 -11.03 15.05
CA GLY A 17 14.58 -10.48 13.88
C GLY A 17 15.71 -11.38 13.39
N VAL A 18 16.64 -10.81 12.63
CA VAL A 18 17.86 -11.55 12.24
C VAL A 18 18.77 -11.76 13.44
N ASP A 19 18.90 -10.76 14.32
CA ASP A 19 19.79 -10.86 15.49
C ASP A 19 19.26 -11.86 16.52
N ALA A 20 17.95 -12.06 16.58
CA ALA A 20 17.31 -13.08 17.41
C ALA A 20 17.80 -14.51 17.13
N ILE A 21 18.33 -14.81 15.93
CA ILE A 21 18.90 -16.12 15.59
C ILE A 21 20.05 -16.49 16.55
N SER A 22 20.91 -15.51 16.85
CA SER A 22 22.03 -15.66 17.79
C SER A 22 21.67 -15.27 19.23
N ASP A 23 20.80 -14.29 19.40
CA ASP A 23 20.55 -13.67 20.70
C ASP A 23 19.55 -14.48 21.54
N ALA A 24 18.49 -15.03 20.95
CA ALA A 24 17.50 -15.79 21.69
C ALA A 24 18.06 -17.05 22.39
N PRO A 25 18.97 -17.84 21.78
CA PRO A 25 19.62 -18.96 22.48
C PRO A 25 20.47 -18.52 23.68
N ASN A 26 21.22 -17.42 23.53
CA ASN A 26 22.01 -16.84 24.61
C ASN A 26 21.12 -16.29 25.72
N PHE A 27 20.06 -15.57 25.35
CA PHE A 27 19.02 -15.08 26.27
C PHE A 27 18.46 -16.22 27.10
N ALA A 28 18.04 -17.30 26.44
CA ALA A 28 17.47 -18.47 27.11
C ALA A 28 18.47 -19.13 28.07
N ALA A 29 19.75 -19.28 27.67
CA ALA A 29 20.80 -19.79 28.55
C ALA A 29 21.05 -18.86 29.77
N ILE A 30 21.05 -17.54 29.57
CA ILE A 30 21.24 -16.57 30.65
C ILE A 30 20.06 -16.65 31.64
N VAL A 31 18.82 -16.65 31.16
CA VAL A 31 17.64 -16.82 32.03
C VAL A 31 17.71 -18.13 32.82
N ASP A 32 18.02 -19.24 32.14
CA ASP A 32 18.17 -20.59 32.74
C ASP A 32 19.21 -20.61 33.87
N SER A 33 20.31 -19.85 33.75
CA SER A 33 21.29 -19.73 34.83
C SER A 33 20.84 -18.79 35.96
N LEU A 34 20.18 -17.68 35.62
CA LEU A 34 19.84 -16.64 36.59
C LEU A 34 18.62 -16.99 37.44
N GLU A 35 17.63 -17.71 36.90
CA GLU A 35 16.35 -17.97 37.55
C GLU A 35 16.48 -18.78 38.85
N ASP A 36 17.52 -19.60 38.96
CA ASP A 36 17.82 -20.42 40.14
C ASP A 36 18.70 -19.72 41.18
N LEU A 37 19.21 -18.51 40.89
CA LEU A 37 20.10 -17.78 41.82
C LEU A 37 19.34 -17.11 42.98
N VAL A 38 18.04 -16.88 42.83
CA VAL A 38 17.17 -16.26 43.83
C VAL A 38 15.91 -17.11 43.96
N ASP A 39 15.61 -17.56 45.19
CA ASP A 39 14.51 -18.52 45.47
C ASP A 39 13.16 -18.11 44.85
N ASN A 40 12.86 -16.82 44.82
CA ASN A 40 11.65 -16.27 44.21
C ASN A 40 12.03 -15.51 42.94
N SER A 41 12.07 -16.22 41.80
CA SER A 41 12.26 -15.61 40.49
C SER A 41 10.99 -15.73 39.64
N ILE A 42 10.65 -14.65 38.94
CA ILE A 42 9.62 -14.58 37.91
C ILE A 42 10.20 -14.00 36.61
N THR A 43 9.61 -14.33 35.47
CA THR A 43 10.04 -13.84 34.16
C THR A 43 8.89 -13.14 33.44
N LEU A 44 9.03 -11.88 33.07
CA LEU A 44 7.95 -11.05 32.53
C LEU A 44 8.35 -10.38 31.20
N SER A 45 7.41 -10.25 30.27
CA SER A 45 7.62 -9.48 29.04
C SER A 45 6.70 -8.24 29.00
N ALA A 46 7.21 -7.13 28.46
CA ALA A 46 6.42 -5.92 28.24
C ALA A 46 5.82 -5.82 26.82
N GLY A 47 5.67 -6.92 26.08
CA GLY A 47 4.96 -6.97 24.79
C GLY A 47 5.89 -6.83 23.57
N ASP A 48 5.29 -6.83 22.37
CA ASP A 48 5.97 -6.95 21.07
C ASP A 48 6.90 -8.17 21.04
N ASN A 49 6.31 -9.31 21.37
CA ASN A 49 7.02 -10.59 21.48
C ASN A 49 7.42 -11.18 20.13
N TYR A 50 6.80 -10.70 19.05
CA TYR A 50 7.10 -11.09 17.68
C TYR A 50 6.82 -9.92 16.76
N LEU A 51 7.56 -9.87 15.65
CA LEU A 51 7.37 -8.89 14.58
C LEU A 51 7.22 -9.63 13.26
N ALA A 52 6.34 -9.14 12.39
CA ALA A 52 6.20 -9.73 11.06
C ALA A 52 7.53 -9.57 10.28
N GLY A 53 8.07 -10.68 9.80
CA GLY A 53 9.32 -10.72 9.04
C GLY A 53 9.73 -12.15 8.65
N PRO A 54 10.96 -12.35 8.15
CA PRO A 54 11.49 -13.65 7.77
C PRO A 54 11.42 -14.70 8.89
N PHE A 55 11.84 -14.36 10.10
CA PHE A 55 11.85 -15.27 11.24
C PHE A 55 10.42 -15.70 11.63
N PHE A 56 9.51 -14.74 11.79
CA PHE A 56 8.10 -14.99 12.06
C PHE A 56 7.45 -15.86 10.98
N SER A 57 7.78 -15.61 9.71
CA SER A 57 7.19 -16.32 8.56
C SER A 57 7.79 -17.71 8.37
N ALA A 58 9.08 -17.90 8.68
CA ALA A 58 9.79 -19.17 8.62
C ALA A 58 9.09 -20.26 9.44
N ALA A 59 8.54 -19.90 10.61
CA ALA A 59 7.76 -20.81 11.45
C ALA A 59 6.50 -21.38 10.76
N GLY A 60 6.01 -20.72 9.71
CA GLY A 60 4.86 -21.14 8.89
C GLY A 60 5.20 -22.18 7.82
N ASP A 61 6.47 -22.52 7.62
CA ASP A 61 6.90 -23.43 6.58
C ASP A 61 6.69 -24.91 6.98
N ILE A 62 6.25 -25.73 6.01
CA ILE A 62 5.95 -27.15 6.20
C ILE A 62 7.16 -27.97 6.69
N THR A 63 8.38 -27.48 6.47
CA THR A 63 9.62 -28.09 6.98
C THR A 63 9.63 -28.23 8.50
N PHE A 64 9.07 -27.27 9.25
CA PHE A 64 8.94 -27.37 10.72
C PHE A 64 8.07 -28.56 11.16
N ARG A 65 7.02 -28.83 10.40
CA ARG A 65 6.17 -30.00 10.64
C ARG A 65 6.85 -31.29 10.22
N ASN A 66 7.53 -31.29 9.07
CA ASN A 66 8.18 -32.49 8.54
C ASN A 66 9.40 -32.91 9.37
N SER A 67 10.10 -31.95 9.98
CA SER A 67 11.20 -32.23 10.92
C SER A 67 10.70 -32.82 12.24
N GLY A 68 9.45 -32.53 12.62
CA GLY A 68 8.90 -32.93 13.90
C GLY A 68 9.37 -32.07 15.07
N LEU A 69 10.12 -30.99 14.82
CA LEU A 69 10.84 -30.19 15.82
C LEU A 69 9.94 -29.72 16.97
N PHE A 70 8.75 -29.18 16.68
CA PHE A 70 7.82 -28.78 17.74
C PHE A 70 7.39 -29.95 18.62
N ASN A 71 7.16 -31.14 18.03
CA ASN A 71 6.79 -32.31 18.81
C ASN A 71 7.92 -32.68 19.78
N ASP A 72 9.16 -32.72 19.30
CA ASP A 72 10.33 -33.08 20.09
C ASP A 72 10.55 -32.11 21.24
N ILE A 73 10.52 -30.80 20.94
CA ILE A 73 10.66 -29.74 21.94
C ILE A 73 9.57 -29.83 23.02
N TYR A 74 8.29 -29.87 22.64
CA TYR A 74 7.23 -29.89 23.64
C TYR A 74 7.14 -31.22 24.39
N ASN A 75 7.48 -32.35 23.76
CA ASN A 75 7.63 -33.62 24.48
C ASN A 75 8.74 -33.53 25.53
N GLN A 76 9.85 -32.87 25.22
CA GLN A 76 10.96 -32.65 26.15
C GLN A 76 10.59 -31.69 27.29
N ILE A 77 10.01 -30.53 26.98
CA ILE A 77 9.57 -29.52 27.98
C ILE A 77 8.59 -30.14 28.99
N PHE A 78 7.65 -30.96 28.51
CA PHE A 78 6.64 -31.58 29.39
C PHE A 78 7.06 -32.96 29.93
N GLY A 79 8.27 -33.43 29.66
CA GLY A 79 8.77 -34.73 30.15
C GLY A 79 7.94 -35.93 29.68
N LEU A 80 7.41 -35.88 28.46
CA LEU A 80 6.53 -36.91 27.91
C LEU A 80 7.35 -38.11 27.39
N PRO A 81 6.84 -39.35 27.54
CA PRO A 81 7.55 -40.54 27.08
C PRO A 81 7.57 -40.62 25.55
N ASN A 82 8.74 -40.96 24.98
CA ASN A 82 8.87 -41.16 23.54
C ASN A 82 7.88 -42.20 23.01
N GLU A 83 7.18 -41.86 21.93
CA GLU A 83 6.39 -42.75 21.08
C GLU A 83 5.27 -43.56 21.77
N THR A 84 4.69 -43.05 22.85
CA THR A 84 3.47 -43.66 23.41
C THR A 84 2.23 -43.04 22.75
N ILE A 85 1.52 -43.84 21.95
CA ILE A 85 0.28 -43.41 21.25
C ILE A 85 -0.66 -42.70 22.24
N ASN A 86 -1.06 -41.47 21.89
CA ASN A 86 -1.94 -40.56 22.64
C ASN A 86 -1.34 -39.91 23.91
N HIS A 87 -0.11 -40.22 24.30
CA HIS A 87 0.56 -39.63 25.47
C HIS A 87 1.81 -38.81 25.13
N SER A 88 2.11 -38.62 23.85
CA SER A 88 3.12 -37.70 23.34
C SER A 88 2.54 -36.89 22.18
N TYR A 89 3.06 -35.69 21.97
CA TYR A 89 2.78 -34.91 20.76
C TYR A 89 3.39 -35.63 19.55
N GLY A 90 2.61 -35.71 18.48
CA GLY A 90 3.07 -36.16 17.15
C GLY A 90 2.34 -35.44 16.01
N GLY A 91 1.55 -34.42 16.37
CA GLY A 91 0.60 -33.76 15.50
C GLY A 91 0.81 -32.27 15.37
N LEU A 92 1.78 -31.67 16.09
CA LEU A 92 1.99 -30.23 16.09
C LEU A 92 2.32 -29.75 14.68
N ARG A 93 1.93 -28.50 14.41
CA ARG A 93 2.00 -27.89 13.08
C ARG A 93 2.82 -26.61 13.12
N GLU A 94 3.40 -26.34 11.97
CA GLU A 94 3.88 -25.05 11.51
C GLU A 94 2.78 -23.98 11.61
N GLY A 95 3.20 -22.73 11.69
CA GLY A 95 2.36 -21.53 11.74
C GLY A 95 3.23 -20.34 12.08
N SER A 96 3.00 -19.21 11.43
CA SER A 96 3.78 -18.00 11.67
C SER A 96 3.70 -17.57 13.13
N GLY A 97 4.80 -17.06 13.69
CA GLY A 97 4.90 -16.68 15.11
C GLY A 97 4.98 -17.83 16.12
N ARG A 98 4.88 -19.10 15.67
CA ARG A 98 4.93 -20.26 16.59
C ARG A 98 6.33 -20.53 17.12
N VAL A 99 7.38 -20.16 16.38
CA VAL A 99 8.75 -20.23 16.89
C VAL A 99 8.92 -19.25 18.04
N ASP A 100 8.51 -18.00 17.87
CA ASP A 100 8.57 -16.92 18.88
C ASP A 100 7.89 -17.35 20.19
N ILE A 101 6.65 -17.82 20.10
CA ILE A 101 5.92 -18.33 21.28
C ILE A 101 6.58 -19.57 21.88
N SER A 102 7.18 -20.43 21.06
CA SER A 102 7.89 -21.60 21.58
C SER A 102 9.15 -21.21 22.34
N ILE A 103 9.89 -20.21 21.88
CA ILE A 103 11.04 -19.64 22.58
C ILE A 103 10.60 -19.11 23.95
N MET A 104 9.53 -18.32 24.01
CA MET A 104 9.00 -17.81 25.27
C MET A 104 8.48 -18.93 26.20
N ASN A 105 7.85 -19.97 25.64
CA ASN A 105 7.41 -21.13 26.40
C ASN A 105 8.59 -21.93 26.97
N ILE A 106 9.70 -22.06 26.23
CA ILE A 106 10.94 -22.71 26.70
C ILE A 106 11.57 -21.88 27.82
N ILE A 107 11.69 -20.57 27.62
CA ILE A 107 12.23 -19.63 28.62
C ILE A 107 11.39 -19.70 29.90
N GLY A 108 10.08 -19.85 29.77
CA GLY A 108 9.16 -19.96 30.90
C GLY A 108 8.69 -18.60 31.39
N PHE A 109 8.33 -17.70 30.48
CA PHE A 109 7.67 -16.44 30.84
C PHE A 109 6.40 -16.71 31.67
N ASP A 110 6.21 -15.93 32.73
CA ASP A 110 5.06 -16.02 33.63
C ASP A 110 3.86 -15.19 33.15
N ALA A 111 4.12 -14.10 32.42
CA ALA A 111 3.13 -13.25 31.77
C ALA A 111 3.81 -12.32 30.75
N SER A 112 3.02 -11.78 29.82
CA SER A 112 3.47 -10.73 28.90
C SER A 112 2.38 -9.66 28.70
N ALA A 113 2.75 -8.40 28.50
CA ALA A 113 1.81 -7.40 28.01
C ALA A 113 1.44 -7.64 26.53
N LEU A 114 0.32 -7.09 26.08
CA LEU A 114 0.08 -6.90 24.64
C LEU A 114 0.74 -5.58 24.21
N GLY A 115 1.64 -5.63 23.24
CA GLY A 115 2.15 -4.49 22.49
C GLY A 115 1.34 -4.25 21.20
N ASN A 116 1.88 -3.41 20.32
CA ASN A 116 1.24 -3.09 19.04
C ASN A 116 1.51 -4.14 17.97
N HIS A 117 2.72 -4.70 17.90
CA HIS A 117 3.10 -5.63 16.84
C HIS A 117 2.38 -6.98 16.93
N GLU A 118 1.82 -7.32 18.09
CA GLU A 118 0.88 -8.43 18.21
C GLU A 118 -0.33 -8.33 17.26
N PHE A 119 -0.73 -7.11 16.85
CA PHE A 119 -1.91 -6.84 16.03
C PHE A 119 -1.60 -6.51 14.56
N ASP A 120 -0.34 -6.55 14.13
CA ASP A 120 0.06 -6.07 12.80
C ASP A 120 -0.62 -6.81 11.65
N LEU A 121 -0.80 -8.12 11.83
CA LEU A 121 -1.45 -9.02 10.87
C LEU A 121 -2.92 -9.29 11.25
N GLY A 122 -3.48 -8.51 12.18
CA GLY A 122 -4.85 -8.62 12.65
C GLY A 122 -5.08 -9.66 13.74
N SER A 123 -6.24 -9.56 14.40
CA SER A 123 -6.56 -10.36 15.59
C SER A 123 -6.72 -11.86 15.32
N GLU A 124 -7.03 -12.25 14.08
CA GLU A 124 -7.09 -13.67 13.70
C GLU A 124 -5.71 -14.33 13.80
N VAL A 125 -4.67 -13.66 13.30
CA VAL A 125 -3.30 -14.19 13.36
C VAL A 125 -2.84 -14.31 14.80
N LEU A 126 -3.03 -13.27 15.63
CA LEU A 126 -2.74 -13.33 17.07
C LEU A 126 -3.45 -14.52 17.73
N ARG A 127 -4.74 -14.75 17.43
CA ARG A 127 -5.48 -15.93 17.94
C ARG A 127 -4.77 -17.24 17.56
N THR A 128 -4.37 -17.42 16.31
CA THR A 128 -3.70 -18.65 15.85
C THR A 128 -2.34 -18.92 16.51
N ILE A 129 -1.72 -17.87 17.06
CA ILE A 129 -0.43 -17.91 17.75
C ILE A 129 -0.62 -18.28 19.22
N ILE A 130 -1.61 -17.69 19.92
CA ILE A 130 -1.75 -17.85 21.38
C ILE A 130 -2.75 -18.94 21.79
N GLU A 131 -3.75 -19.24 20.96
CA GLU A 131 -4.78 -20.24 21.25
C GLU A 131 -4.27 -21.66 21.04
N ALA A 132 -4.55 -22.57 21.97
CA ALA A 132 -4.24 -23.98 21.74
C ALA A 132 -5.21 -24.61 20.72
N GLU A 133 -4.68 -25.41 19.79
CA GLU A 133 -5.46 -26.14 18.80
C GLU A 133 -5.44 -27.64 19.11
N TYR A 134 -6.26 -28.05 20.08
CA TYR A 134 -6.41 -29.46 20.45
C TYR A 134 -7.32 -30.21 19.49
N ARG A 135 -6.98 -31.46 19.17
CA ARG A 135 -7.83 -32.33 18.35
C ARG A 135 -7.96 -33.71 18.99
N GLY A 136 -9.20 -34.14 19.23
CA GLY A 136 -9.47 -35.48 19.77
C GLY A 136 -9.27 -35.58 21.28
N ALA A 137 -8.97 -36.80 21.77
CA ALA A 137 -8.89 -37.12 23.19
C ALA A 137 -7.44 -37.43 23.66
N GLY A 138 -6.43 -37.07 22.86
CA GLY A 138 -5.03 -37.41 23.12
C GLY A 138 -4.06 -36.49 22.40
N LEU A 139 -2.85 -36.36 22.94
CA LEU A 139 -1.84 -35.38 22.52
C LEU A 139 -1.33 -35.58 21.08
N ALA A 140 -1.48 -36.79 20.53
CA ALA A 140 -0.94 -37.14 19.23
C ALA A 140 -1.61 -36.36 18.08
N ASP A 141 -2.85 -35.91 18.26
CA ASP A 141 -3.62 -35.22 17.23
C ASP A 141 -3.62 -33.69 17.38
N ASP A 142 -3.19 -33.18 18.54
CA ASP A 142 -3.06 -31.75 18.82
C ASP A 142 -2.17 -31.08 17.78
N ARG A 143 -2.58 -29.90 17.31
CA ARG A 143 -1.91 -29.14 16.26
C ARG A 143 -1.11 -27.98 16.80
N TRP A 144 -1.50 -27.47 17.97
CA TRP A 144 -0.82 -26.36 18.60
C TRP A 144 -1.08 -26.32 20.09
N VAL A 145 -0.07 -25.93 20.87
CA VAL A 145 -0.19 -25.81 22.32
C VAL A 145 -0.54 -24.40 22.78
N GLY A 146 -0.38 -23.37 21.94
CA GLY A 146 -0.59 -21.97 22.33
C GLY A 146 0.47 -21.45 23.32
N SER A 147 0.30 -20.20 23.78
CA SER A 147 1.16 -19.63 24.83
C SER A 147 0.96 -20.37 26.16
N GLN A 148 2.00 -20.55 26.95
CA GLN A 148 1.89 -21.13 28.31
C GLN A 148 1.76 -20.04 29.40
N PHE A 149 1.52 -18.81 28.99
CA PHE A 149 1.39 -17.63 29.84
C PHE A 149 0.24 -16.74 29.36
N PRO A 150 -0.34 -15.92 30.25
CA PRO A 150 -1.31 -14.90 29.88
C PRO A 150 -0.65 -13.73 29.15
N TYR A 151 -1.34 -13.25 28.11
CA TYR A 151 -1.20 -11.90 27.60
C TYR A 151 -2.04 -10.93 28.44
N LEU A 152 -1.50 -9.76 28.76
CA LEU A 152 -2.10 -8.82 29.68
C LEU A 152 -2.38 -7.47 29.03
N SER A 153 -3.62 -7.00 29.15
CA SER A 153 -3.97 -5.61 28.84
C SER A 153 -5.29 -5.24 29.50
N ALA A 154 -5.24 -4.26 30.41
CA ALA A 154 -6.41 -3.77 31.12
C ALA A 154 -7.15 -2.65 30.39
N ASN A 155 -6.50 -2.00 29.42
CA ASN A 155 -7.05 -0.85 28.68
C ASN A 155 -7.46 -1.18 27.23
N LEU A 156 -7.47 -2.44 26.83
CA LEU A 156 -8.08 -2.89 25.58
C LEU A 156 -9.47 -3.49 25.81
N ASN A 157 -10.35 -3.32 24.82
CA ASN A 157 -11.69 -3.90 24.80
C ASN A 157 -11.83 -4.85 23.61
N PHE A 158 -12.05 -6.12 23.92
CA PHE A 158 -12.14 -7.22 22.95
C PHE A 158 -13.59 -7.59 22.59
N ALA A 159 -14.61 -6.91 23.14
CA ALA A 159 -16.00 -7.36 23.03
C ALA A 159 -16.54 -7.43 21.58
N ALA A 160 -16.03 -6.58 20.68
CA ALA A 160 -16.39 -6.59 19.27
C ALA A 160 -15.43 -7.43 18.40
N ASP A 161 -14.38 -8.01 18.99
CA ASP A 161 -13.39 -8.83 18.31
C ASP A 161 -13.84 -10.30 18.31
N SER A 162 -14.35 -10.79 17.18
CA SER A 162 -14.82 -12.18 17.07
C SER A 162 -13.71 -13.22 17.20
N ASN A 163 -12.44 -12.83 17.04
CA ASN A 163 -11.30 -13.73 17.15
C ASN A 163 -10.81 -13.83 18.60
N LEU A 164 -10.78 -12.73 19.34
CA LEU A 164 -10.16 -12.67 20.67
C LEU A 164 -11.14 -12.65 21.84
N SER A 165 -12.41 -12.27 21.61
CA SER A 165 -13.42 -12.20 22.68
C SER A 165 -13.58 -13.52 23.46
N GLY A 166 -13.42 -14.67 22.80
CA GLY A 166 -13.47 -15.99 23.43
C GLY A 166 -12.23 -16.36 24.26
N LEU A 167 -11.11 -15.66 24.05
CA LEU A 167 -9.85 -15.86 24.77
C LEU A 167 -9.65 -14.86 25.91
N PHE A 168 -10.42 -13.78 25.92
CA PHE A 168 -10.38 -12.76 26.95
C PHE A 168 -11.21 -13.15 28.18
N THR A 169 -10.65 -12.93 29.37
CA THR A 169 -11.37 -13.04 30.65
C THR A 169 -11.24 -11.74 31.43
N THR A 170 -12.36 -11.29 32.02
CA THR A 170 -12.35 -10.18 32.98
C THR A 170 -11.92 -10.61 34.38
N ASN A 171 -11.87 -11.92 34.66
CA ASN A 171 -11.44 -12.44 35.94
C ASN A 171 -9.92 -12.36 36.05
N ILE A 172 -9.42 -11.85 37.17
CA ILE A 172 -8.02 -11.97 37.54
C ILE A 172 -7.81 -13.40 38.04
N LEU A 173 -6.99 -14.18 37.33
CA LEU A 173 -6.72 -15.59 37.62
C LEU A 173 -5.22 -15.78 37.90
N PRO A 174 -4.81 -16.87 38.56
CA PRO A 174 -3.41 -17.26 38.61
C PRO A 174 -2.83 -17.50 37.21
N ASN A 175 -1.56 -17.19 36.97
CA ASN A 175 -0.93 -17.37 35.65
C ASN A 175 -0.99 -18.82 35.14
N THR A 176 -0.92 -19.79 36.05
CA THR A 176 -1.10 -21.22 35.76
C THR A 176 -2.47 -21.57 35.18
N ALA A 177 -3.51 -20.74 35.40
CA ALA A 177 -4.83 -20.92 34.82
C ALA A 177 -4.89 -20.61 33.31
N PHE A 178 -3.83 -20.06 32.73
CA PHE A 178 -3.71 -19.77 31.30
C PHE A 178 -2.89 -20.84 30.55
N GLN A 179 -2.28 -21.77 31.27
CA GLN A 179 -1.47 -22.83 30.70
C GLN A 179 -2.33 -23.85 29.95
N THR A 180 -1.79 -24.33 28.84
CA THR A 180 -2.39 -25.30 27.93
C THR A 180 -1.49 -26.53 27.82
N ASN A 181 -1.07 -27.01 29.00
CA ASN A 181 -0.21 -28.18 29.16
C ASN A 181 -0.92 -29.50 28.77
N PRO A 182 -0.21 -30.63 28.71
CA PRO A 182 -0.81 -31.91 28.35
C PRO A 182 -2.05 -32.33 29.17
N THR A 183 -2.13 -31.92 30.44
CA THR A 183 -3.29 -32.21 31.27
C THR A 183 -4.52 -31.44 30.79
N ALA A 184 -4.34 -30.17 30.40
CA ALA A 184 -5.41 -29.33 29.84
C ALA A 184 -5.94 -29.90 28.51
N SER A 185 -5.04 -30.35 27.62
CA SER A 185 -5.39 -31.02 26.37
C SER A 185 -6.21 -32.30 26.61
N LEU A 186 -5.71 -33.21 27.47
CA LEU A 186 -6.40 -34.47 27.77
C LEU A 186 -7.77 -34.28 28.43
N ALA A 187 -7.97 -33.16 29.13
CA ALA A 187 -9.25 -32.77 29.71
C ALA A 187 -10.18 -32.06 28.72
N GLY A 188 -9.69 -31.65 27.55
CA GLY A 188 -10.43 -30.83 26.57
C GLY A 188 -10.83 -29.47 27.14
N THR A 189 -9.98 -28.89 27.99
CA THR A 189 -10.30 -27.63 28.69
C THR A 189 -10.09 -26.44 27.76
N THR A 190 -11.08 -25.56 27.70
CA THR A 190 -10.92 -24.23 27.09
C THR A 190 -10.30 -23.30 28.11
N THR A 191 -9.22 -22.63 27.72
CA THR A 191 -8.39 -21.84 28.61
C THR A 191 -8.30 -20.42 28.08
N PRO A 192 -8.59 -19.37 28.89
CA PRO A 192 -8.37 -18.00 28.45
C PRO A 192 -6.89 -17.77 28.17
N LYS A 193 -6.60 -16.78 27.33
CA LYS A 193 -5.23 -16.35 26.99
C LYS A 193 -4.96 -14.89 27.27
N ILE A 194 -6.01 -14.08 27.41
CA ILE A 194 -5.91 -12.63 27.58
C ILE A 194 -6.66 -12.22 28.85
N ALA A 195 -6.06 -11.36 29.67
CA ALA A 195 -6.67 -10.82 30.88
C ALA A 195 -6.20 -9.38 31.16
N PRO A 196 -6.90 -8.61 32.01
CA PRO A 196 -6.39 -7.31 32.46
C PRO A 196 -5.18 -7.45 33.39
N ALA A 197 -5.16 -8.52 34.19
CA ALA A 197 -4.12 -8.82 35.17
C ALA A 197 -4.10 -10.32 35.50
N THR A 198 -2.98 -10.77 36.07
CA THR A 198 -2.79 -12.14 36.57
C THR A 198 -2.16 -12.13 37.96
N ILE A 199 -2.17 -13.28 38.63
CA ILE A 199 -1.54 -13.50 39.93
C ILE A 199 -0.46 -14.57 39.78
N ILE A 200 0.74 -14.29 40.29
CA ILE A 200 1.86 -15.24 40.33
C ILE A 200 2.13 -15.58 41.80
N GLU A 201 2.25 -16.86 42.12
CA GLU A 201 2.57 -17.34 43.48
C GLU A 201 4.02 -17.81 43.54
N LYS A 202 4.83 -17.21 44.44
CA LYS A 202 6.24 -17.57 44.67
C LYS A 202 6.57 -17.44 46.15
N GLY A 203 7.26 -18.45 46.71
CA GLY A 203 7.67 -18.43 48.12
C GLY A 203 6.53 -18.35 49.14
N GLY A 204 5.29 -18.67 48.74
CA GLY A 204 4.09 -18.50 49.57
C GLY A 204 3.48 -17.10 49.56
N GLU A 205 4.04 -16.17 48.80
CA GLU A 205 3.53 -14.82 48.55
C GLU A 205 2.82 -14.74 47.18
N GLN A 206 1.89 -13.79 47.06
CA GLN A 206 1.18 -13.51 45.81
C GLN A 206 1.64 -12.18 45.22
N ILE A 207 1.89 -12.17 43.92
CA ILE A 207 2.34 -11.02 43.14
C ILE A 207 1.29 -10.74 42.07
N GLY A 208 0.75 -9.52 42.04
CA GLY A 208 -0.17 -9.08 41.01
C GLY A 208 0.58 -8.49 39.83
N VAL A 209 0.25 -8.89 38.60
CA VAL A 209 0.82 -8.32 37.38
C VAL A 209 -0.31 -7.75 36.52
N VAL A 210 -0.27 -6.45 36.24
CA VAL A 210 -1.29 -5.71 35.47
C VAL A 210 -0.69 -5.31 34.12
N GLY A 211 -1.44 -5.51 33.03
CA GLY A 211 -0.99 -5.15 31.69
C GLY A 211 -1.53 -3.82 31.19
N ALA A 212 -0.74 -3.08 30.41
CA ALA A 212 -1.21 -1.90 29.66
C ALA A 212 -0.61 -1.85 28.25
N THR A 213 -1.43 -1.47 27.28
CA THR A 213 -1.04 -1.32 25.86
C THR A 213 -1.15 0.15 25.46
N THR A 214 -0.33 0.60 24.51
CA THR A 214 -0.38 1.97 23.97
C THR A 214 -1.79 2.42 23.57
N GLN A 215 -2.11 3.68 23.90
CA GLN A 215 -3.39 4.31 23.55
C GLN A 215 -3.49 4.65 22.06
N LEU A 216 -2.41 4.44 21.30
CA LEU A 216 -2.31 4.72 19.87
C LEU A 216 -2.54 3.48 19.00
N LEU A 217 -2.87 2.32 19.59
CA LEU A 217 -2.91 1.01 18.90
C LEU A 217 -3.61 1.06 17.53
N GLU A 218 -4.81 1.62 17.43
CA GLU A 218 -5.55 1.64 16.16
C GLU A 218 -4.93 2.54 15.08
N SER A 219 -3.97 3.39 15.43
CA SER A 219 -3.26 4.26 14.48
C SER A 219 -1.92 3.69 14.02
N ILE A 220 -1.32 2.79 14.80
CA ILE A 220 0.02 2.24 14.53
C ILE A 220 0.01 0.75 14.18
N SER A 221 -1.10 0.04 14.41
CA SER A 221 -1.26 -1.38 14.05
C SER A 221 -2.65 -1.67 13.45
N SER A 222 -3.02 -2.94 13.30
CA SER A 222 -4.21 -3.39 12.57
C SER A 222 -5.19 -4.24 13.43
N PRO A 223 -5.61 -3.79 14.64
CA PRO A 223 -6.56 -4.55 15.44
C PRO A 223 -7.92 -4.70 14.73
N THR A 224 -8.49 -5.91 14.72
CA THR A 224 -9.78 -6.18 14.04
C THR A 224 -10.89 -6.38 15.07
N GLY A 225 -11.52 -5.28 15.50
CA GLY A 225 -12.61 -5.28 16.48
C GLY A 225 -12.16 -5.09 17.93
N THR A 226 -10.87 -5.27 18.22
CA THR A 226 -10.24 -4.80 19.47
C THR A 226 -10.09 -3.28 19.43
N THR A 227 -10.41 -2.59 20.53
CA THR A 227 -10.39 -1.12 20.62
C THR A 227 -9.72 -0.65 21.91
N VAL A 228 -9.05 0.50 21.85
CA VAL A 228 -8.51 1.15 23.05
C VAL A 228 -9.67 1.71 23.89
N GLN A 229 -9.64 1.44 25.20
CA GLN A 229 -10.52 2.07 26.16
C GLN A 229 -9.99 3.47 26.52
N GLY A 230 -10.85 4.49 26.46
CA GLY A 230 -10.48 5.86 26.81
C GLY A 230 -10.09 6.70 25.59
N THR A 231 -9.01 7.49 25.72
CA THR A 231 -8.52 8.38 24.67
C THR A 231 -7.68 7.60 23.64
N LYS A 232 -7.73 8.03 22.38
CA LYS A 232 -6.87 7.53 21.29
C LYS A 232 -5.60 8.37 21.13
N ALA A 233 -5.06 8.80 22.27
CA ALA A 233 -3.91 9.68 22.39
C ALA A 233 -3.27 9.42 23.75
N ASN A 234 -1.96 9.65 23.85
CA ASN A 234 -1.19 9.50 25.09
C ASN A 234 -1.74 10.44 26.17
N ASP A 235 -2.44 9.87 27.15
CA ASP A 235 -3.06 10.55 28.28
C ASP A 235 -2.98 9.62 29.50
N MET A 236 -1.96 9.87 30.32
CA MET A 236 -1.63 9.00 31.45
C MET A 236 -2.63 9.17 32.62
N ASP A 237 -3.35 10.29 32.72
CA ASP A 237 -4.45 10.43 33.69
C ASP A 237 -5.64 9.54 33.31
N ALA A 238 -6.01 9.53 32.02
CA ALA A 238 -7.07 8.67 31.50
C ALA A 238 -6.68 7.19 31.62
N LEU A 239 -5.43 6.84 31.28
CA LEU A 239 -4.92 5.47 31.43
C LEU A 239 -4.91 5.03 32.90
N ALA A 240 -4.41 5.86 33.81
CA ALA A 240 -4.41 5.56 35.25
C ALA A 240 -5.82 5.30 35.79
N ALA A 241 -6.83 6.08 35.34
CA ALA A 241 -8.22 5.87 35.73
C ALA A 241 -8.79 4.51 35.28
N ILE A 242 -8.23 3.90 34.23
CA ILE A 242 -8.61 2.56 33.74
C ILE A 242 -7.87 1.45 34.50
N LEU A 243 -6.57 1.64 34.78
CA LEU A 243 -5.76 0.63 35.46
C LEU A 243 -6.06 0.54 36.97
N GLN A 244 -6.32 1.68 37.63
CA GLN A 244 -6.47 1.73 39.09
C GLN A 244 -7.57 0.80 39.64
N PRO A 245 -8.76 0.66 39.02
CA PRO A 245 -9.76 -0.31 39.46
C PRO A 245 -9.25 -1.76 39.47
N VAL A 246 -8.41 -2.17 38.52
CA VAL A 246 -7.81 -3.51 38.45
C VAL A 246 -6.78 -3.70 39.58
N ILE A 247 -5.95 -2.68 39.81
CA ILE A 247 -4.98 -2.64 40.92
C ILE A 247 -5.69 -2.74 42.28
N ASN A 248 -6.76 -1.95 42.47
CA ASN A 248 -7.58 -2.01 43.67
C ASN A 248 -8.18 -3.41 43.88
N GLN A 249 -8.61 -4.08 42.81
CA GLN A 249 -9.15 -5.44 42.90
C GLN A 249 -8.09 -6.45 43.39
N LEU A 250 -6.83 -6.33 42.98
CA LEU A 250 -5.72 -7.12 43.53
C LEU A 250 -5.53 -6.83 45.02
N GLN A 251 -5.48 -5.56 45.40
CA GLN A 251 -5.32 -5.16 46.81
C GLN A 251 -6.45 -5.64 47.71
N THR A 252 -7.71 -5.63 47.23
CA THR A 252 -8.85 -6.17 48.00
C THR A 252 -8.74 -7.68 48.25
N GLN A 253 -7.95 -8.41 47.45
CA GLN A 253 -7.64 -9.83 47.66
C GLN A 253 -6.47 -10.04 48.63
N GLY A 254 -5.87 -8.96 49.15
CA GLY A 254 -4.73 -9.00 50.06
C GLY A 254 -3.37 -9.01 49.37
N ILE A 255 -3.33 -8.81 48.05
CA ILE A 255 -2.09 -8.76 47.26
C ILE A 255 -1.50 -7.35 47.39
N ASN A 256 -0.29 -7.26 47.92
CA ASN A 256 0.40 -5.99 48.19
C ASN A 256 1.72 -5.83 47.43
N LYS A 257 1.99 -6.69 46.45
CA LYS A 257 3.14 -6.62 45.54
C LYS A 257 2.59 -6.54 44.12
N ILE A 258 2.67 -5.38 43.49
CA ILE A 258 2.00 -5.10 42.22
C ILE A 258 3.01 -4.58 41.20
N ILE A 259 3.07 -5.30 40.08
CA ILE A 259 3.90 -5.00 38.92
C ILE A 259 2.98 -4.57 37.78
N VAL A 260 3.36 -3.53 37.07
CA VAL A 260 2.75 -3.15 35.79
C VAL A 260 3.72 -3.53 34.67
N VAL A 261 3.27 -4.34 33.71
CA VAL A 261 3.95 -4.56 32.43
C VAL A 261 3.25 -3.72 31.38
N SER A 262 3.96 -2.78 30.75
CA SER A 262 3.35 -1.83 29.83
C SER A 262 4.13 -1.66 28.54
N HIS A 263 3.37 -1.44 27.47
CA HIS A 263 3.91 -1.21 26.14
C HIS A 263 3.44 0.15 25.60
N LEU A 264 4.00 1.26 26.11
CA LEU A 264 3.50 2.62 25.82
C LEU A 264 4.32 3.35 24.75
N GLN A 265 5.30 2.69 24.12
CA GLN A 265 6.12 3.22 23.02
C GLN A 265 7.16 4.28 23.42
N GLN A 266 7.08 4.85 24.63
CA GLN A 266 8.05 5.82 25.14
C GLN A 266 8.15 5.74 26.66
N ILE A 267 9.31 5.39 27.21
CA ILE A 267 9.54 5.25 28.66
C ILE A 267 9.09 6.45 29.51
N ALA A 268 9.09 7.66 28.92
CA ALA A 268 8.63 8.88 29.60
C ALA A 268 7.14 8.79 30.01
N LEU A 269 6.35 8.01 29.29
CA LEU A 269 4.94 7.77 29.60
C LEU A 269 4.80 6.87 30.81
N GLU A 270 5.61 5.82 30.94
CA GLU A 270 5.68 4.98 32.15
C GLU A 270 6.15 5.78 33.38
N GLN A 271 7.14 6.67 33.20
CA GLN A 271 7.59 7.59 34.25
C GLN A 271 6.48 8.52 34.73
N GLU A 272 5.65 9.02 33.82
CA GLU A 272 4.48 9.82 34.18
C GLU A 272 3.39 8.96 34.84
N LEU A 273 3.07 7.80 34.24
CA LEU A 273 1.97 6.92 34.66
C LEU A 273 2.13 6.42 36.09
N ILE A 274 3.34 5.98 36.48
CA ILE A 274 3.56 5.40 37.81
C ILE A 274 3.21 6.39 38.93
N THR A 275 3.43 7.69 38.72
CA THR A 275 3.11 8.75 39.71
C THR A 275 1.61 8.97 39.91
N LYS A 276 0.78 8.36 39.06
CA LYS A 276 -0.69 8.46 39.06
C LYS A 276 -1.37 7.18 39.57
N LEU A 277 -0.60 6.11 39.77
CA LEU A 277 -1.09 4.80 40.23
C LEU A 277 -0.78 4.60 41.71
N SER A 278 -1.80 4.27 42.49
CA SER A 278 -1.67 3.90 43.91
C SER A 278 -1.42 2.40 44.03
N GLY A 279 -0.45 2.03 44.86
CA GLY A 279 -0.09 0.64 45.18
C GLY A 279 0.73 -0.12 44.15
N VAL A 280 1.33 0.56 43.16
CA VAL A 280 2.25 -0.05 42.18
C VAL A 280 3.69 0.08 42.68
N ASP A 281 4.45 -1.01 42.60
CA ASP A 281 5.82 -1.09 43.11
C ASP A 281 6.85 -1.12 41.97
N VAL A 282 6.54 -1.80 40.87
CA VAL A 282 7.45 -1.98 39.73
C VAL A 282 6.70 -1.72 38.43
N VAL A 283 7.33 -0.98 37.51
CA VAL A 283 6.90 -0.89 36.10
C VAL A 283 7.99 -1.48 35.20
N ILE A 284 7.60 -2.38 34.31
CA ILE A 284 8.44 -2.89 33.23
C ILE A 284 7.94 -2.22 31.94
N ALA A 285 8.76 -1.35 31.38
CA ALA A 285 8.43 -0.52 30.22
C ALA A 285 8.95 -1.15 28.91
N GLY A 286 8.10 -1.18 27.88
CA GLY A 286 8.41 -1.66 26.53
C GLY A 286 7.93 -0.70 25.42
N GLY A 287 8.38 -0.96 24.19
CA GLY A 287 8.03 -0.21 22.98
C GLY A 287 8.97 0.94 22.64
N SER A 288 10.01 1.17 23.44
CA SER A 288 10.92 2.32 23.29
C SER A 288 12.39 1.96 23.23
N ASP A 289 12.72 0.66 23.31
CA ASP A 289 14.07 0.13 23.24
C ASP A 289 15.06 0.80 24.22
N THR A 290 14.53 1.29 25.35
CA THR A 290 15.32 2.13 26.25
C THR A 290 16.22 1.28 27.12
N ILE A 291 17.52 1.33 26.85
CA ILE A 291 18.53 0.73 27.72
C ILE A 291 18.66 1.54 29.01
N LEU A 292 18.34 0.91 30.13
CA LEU A 292 18.71 1.39 31.46
C LEU A 292 19.90 0.57 31.97
N ALA A 293 20.96 1.23 32.44
CA ALA A 293 22.12 0.54 33.00
C ALA A 293 22.93 1.44 33.95
N ASN A 294 23.76 0.83 34.79
CA ASN A 294 24.70 1.47 35.70
C ASN A 294 26.13 1.40 35.17
N GLY A 295 27.05 2.15 35.80
CA GLY A 295 28.40 2.35 35.27
C GLY A 295 29.29 1.10 35.15
N ASP A 296 28.97 0.03 35.88
CA ASP A 296 29.72 -1.23 35.87
C ASP A 296 29.02 -2.34 35.05
N ASP A 297 27.86 -2.05 34.45
CA ASP A 297 27.13 -3.01 33.62
C ASP A 297 27.83 -3.20 32.27
N ASN A 298 27.90 -4.47 31.83
CA ASN A 298 28.52 -4.82 30.54
C ASN A 298 27.49 -4.68 29.42
N LEU A 299 27.45 -3.52 28.79
CA LEU A 299 26.67 -3.29 27.58
C LEU A 299 27.36 -3.83 26.33
N ARG A 300 26.57 -4.12 25.30
CA ARG A 300 27.05 -4.45 23.96
C ARG A 300 27.81 -3.27 23.36
N SER A 301 28.69 -3.58 22.41
CA SER A 301 29.54 -2.58 21.80
C SER A 301 28.72 -1.58 20.97
N GLY A 302 28.69 -0.32 21.41
CA GLY A 302 27.96 0.76 20.73
C GLY A 302 26.80 1.29 21.57
N ASP A 303 26.31 0.48 22.51
CA ASP A 303 25.16 0.82 23.33
C ASP A 303 25.53 1.81 24.42
N THR A 304 24.57 2.69 24.72
CA THR A 304 24.70 3.67 25.80
C THR A 304 23.43 3.71 26.61
N PRO A 305 23.52 3.71 27.96
CA PRO A 305 22.33 3.76 28.78
C PRO A 305 21.70 5.15 28.74
N ALA A 306 20.38 5.21 28.65
CA ALA A 306 19.62 6.45 28.74
C ALA A 306 19.52 6.97 30.18
N ASN A 307 19.48 6.05 31.16
CA ASN A 307 19.41 6.36 32.59
C ASN A 307 19.90 5.17 33.44
N THR A 308 19.90 5.32 34.76
CA THR A 308 20.27 4.25 35.72
C THR A 308 19.30 3.09 35.69
N TYR A 309 19.77 1.89 36.05
CA TYR A 309 18.93 0.70 36.23
C TYR A 309 18.82 0.33 37.72
N PRO A 310 17.60 0.24 38.29
CA PRO A 310 16.36 0.81 37.78
C PRO A 310 16.36 2.35 37.88
N ILE A 311 15.30 2.97 37.36
CA ILE A 311 14.91 4.33 37.74
C ILE A 311 14.12 4.22 39.06
N VAL A 312 14.67 4.74 40.15
CA VAL A 312 13.98 4.83 41.45
C VAL A 312 13.09 6.07 41.47
N THR A 313 11.84 5.90 41.89
CA THR A 313 10.80 6.94 41.91
C THR A 313 9.78 6.66 43.02
N THR A 314 8.64 7.36 43.00
CA THR A 314 7.50 7.11 43.90
C THR A 314 6.21 6.93 43.12
N ASN A 315 5.30 6.12 43.65
CA ASN A 315 3.95 5.96 43.13
C ASN A 315 3.00 7.07 43.66
N ALA A 316 1.71 7.00 43.35
CA ALA A 316 0.75 8.03 43.77
C ALA A 316 0.54 8.14 45.29
N ASP A 317 0.89 7.11 46.06
CA ASP A 317 0.82 7.09 47.52
C ASP A 317 2.06 7.74 48.18
N GLY A 318 3.09 8.01 47.37
CA GLY A 318 4.40 8.46 47.84
C GLY A 318 5.30 7.33 48.33
N ASP A 319 4.90 6.07 48.10
CA ASP A 319 5.72 4.90 48.41
C ASP A 319 6.81 4.70 47.33
N PRO A 320 7.98 4.14 47.69
CA PRO A 320 9.03 3.84 46.73
C PRO A 320 8.56 2.90 45.62
N ALA A 321 8.94 3.20 44.39
CA ALA A 321 8.66 2.39 43.22
C ALA A 321 9.83 2.44 42.23
N VAL A 322 9.90 1.48 41.31
CA VAL A 322 10.98 1.39 40.33
C VAL A 322 10.47 1.17 38.91
N ILE A 323 11.19 1.71 37.93
CA ILE A 323 10.94 1.48 36.50
C ILE A 323 12.16 0.80 35.89
N VAL A 324 11.94 -0.27 35.13
CA VAL A 324 12.96 -1.00 34.39
C VAL A 324 12.58 -1.10 32.92
N SER A 325 13.61 -1.17 32.06
CA SER A 325 13.49 -1.37 30.62
C SER A 325 14.84 -1.88 30.10
N THR A 326 14.80 -2.57 28.97
CA THR A 326 15.96 -3.04 28.20
C THR A 326 15.69 -2.77 26.72
N ASP A 327 16.72 -2.93 25.90
CA ASP A 327 16.58 -2.95 24.44
C ASP A 327 15.89 -4.25 23.97
N GLY A 328 15.40 -4.23 22.73
CA GLY A 328 14.67 -5.31 22.07
C GLY A 328 15.55 -6.42 21.48
N GLU A 329 14.97 -7.22 20.59
CA GLU A 329 15.60 -8.31 19.82
C GLU A 329 16.37 -9.35 20.67
N TYR A 330 15.89 -9.64 21.89
CA TYR A 330 16.58 -10.52 22.85
C TYR A 330 18.00 -10.05 23.24
N SER A 331 18.35 -8.78 23.02
CA SER A 331 19.71 -8.26 23.20
C SER A 331 20.18 -8.22 24.65
N TYR A 332 19.26 -8.13 25.61
CA TYR A 332 19.52 -8.12 27.05
C TYR A 332 18.47 -8.90 27.84
N VAL A 333 18.91 -9.62 28.88
CA VAL A 333 18.04 -10.07 29.97
C VAL A 333 18.07 -9.02 31.07
N GLY A 334 16.97 -8.30 31.27
CA GLY A 334 16.83 -7.37 32.38
C GLY A 334 16.73 -8.12 33.71
N ARG A 335 17.58 -7.80 34.70
CA ARG A 335 17.56 -8.46 36.01
C ARG A 335 17.36 -7.45 37.14
N LEU A 336 16.18 -7.49 37.76
CA LEU A 336 15.84 -6.70 38.94
C LEU A 336 15.70 -7.61 40.16
N VAL A 337 16.44 -7.36 41.23
CA VAL A 337 16.34 -8.04 42.52
C VAL A 337 16.04 -7.01 43.61
N VAL A 338 14.83 -7.10 44.16
CA VAL A 338 14.30 -6.17 45.16
C VAL A 338 13.82 -6.91 46.41
N ASP A 339 13.85 -6.21 47.54
CA ASP A 339 13.34 -6.69 48.82
C ASP A 339 12.07 -5.95 49.20
N PHE A 340 11.09 -6.68 49.74
CA PHE A 340 9.83 -6.16 50.25
C PHE A 340 9.73 -6.36 51.77
N ASP A 341 9.11 -5.39 52.45
CA ASP A 341 8.66 -5.56 53.83
C ASP A 341 7.30 -6.27 53.91
N ALA A 342 6.81 -6.55 55.13
CA ALA A 342 5.51 -7.20 55.36
C ALA A 342 4.31 -6.46 54.74
N ASN A 343 4.42 -5.16 54.51
CA ASN A 343 3.37 -4.33 53.94
C ASN A 343 3.43 -4.27 52.41
N GLY A 344 4.48 -4.84 51.79
CA GLY A 344 4.68 -4.79 50.35
C GLY A 344 5.45 -3.56 49.89
N ILE A 345 6.13 -2.84 50.78
CA ILE A 345 6.95 -1.68 50.42
C ILE A 345 8.36 -2.12 50.04
N LEU A 346 8.91 -1.55 48.97
CA LEU A 346 10.30 -1.76 48.56
C LEU A 346 11.27 -1.20 49.60
N VAL A 347 12.25 -2.02 50.01
CA VAL A 347 13.22 -1.67 51.05
C VAL A 347 14.66 -2.01 50.67
N ASP A 348 15.61 -1.29 51.27
CA ASP A 348 17.04 -1.56 51.21
C ASP A 348 17.42 -2.80 52.05
N ALA A 349 18.70 -3.18 52.00
CA ALA A 349 19.25 -4.30 52.77
C ALA A 349 19.12 -4.15 54.30
N ASN A 350 18.84 -2.94 54.81
CA ASN A 350 18.62 -2.65 56.23
C ASN A 350 17.13 -2.66 56.60
N GLY A 351 16.23 -2.74 55.63
CA GLY A 351 14.78 -2.65 55.79
C GLY A 351 14.24 -1.22 55.88
N SER A 352 14.98 -0.22 55.39
CA SER A 352 14.50 1.15 55.18
C SER A 352 13.85 1.27 53.80
N PRO A 353 12.85 2.14 53.61
CA PRO A 353 12.28 2.38 52.27
C PRO A 353 13.37 2.71 51.24
N LEU A 354 13.27 2.13 50.05
CA LEU A 354 14.17 2.39 48.94
C LEU A 354 14.09 3.87 48.52
N ASP A 355 15.22 4.58 48.39
CA ASP A 355 15.23 6.02 48.03
C ASP A 355 16.10 6.30 46.80
N GLU A 356 17.22 5.59 46.65
CA GLU A 356 18.14 5.77 45.53
C GLU A 356 18.66 4.44 44.97
N VAL A 357 19.15 4.46 43.72
CA VAL A 357 19.64 3.24 43.04
C VAL A 357 20.77 2.55 43.82
N SER A 358 21.59 3.31 44.56
CA SER A 358 22.67 2.78 45.41
C SER A 358 22.21 2.01 46.65
N ASP A 359 20.92 2.03 46.97
CA ASP A 359 20.34 1.18 48.01
C ASP A 359 20.19 -0.29 47.55
N LEU A 360 20.23 -0.52 46.23
CA LEU A 360 20.23 -1.85 45.62
C LEU A 360 21.64 -2.42 45.46
N ASP A 361 21.72 -3.74 45.38
CA ASP A 361 22.96 -4.42 45.00
C ASP A 361 23.17 -4.31 43.48
N LEU A 362 23.99 -3.33 43.07
CA LEU A 362 24.32 -3.05 41.66
C LEU A 362 25.15 -4.16 40.99
N VAL A 363 25.65 -5.15 41.75
CA VAL A 363 26.36 -6.29 41.15
C VAL A 363 25.36 -7.28 40.53
N ILE A 364 24.14 -7.35 41.06
CA ILE A 364 23.10 -8.28 40.61
C ILE A 364 21.91 -7.60 39.93
N ASN A 365 21.82 -6.27 40.02
CA ASN A 365 20.79 -5.46 39.37
C ASN A 365 21.36 -4.75 38.15
N GLY A 366 20.85 -5.08 36.97
CA GLY A 366 21.28 -4.51 35.71
C GLY A 366 20.83 -5.34 34.51
N PRO A 367 20.95 -4.80 33.29
CA PRO A 367 20.77 -5.59 32.07
C PRO A 367 21.97 -6.53 31.88
N VAL A 368 21.70 -7.78 31.54
CA VAL A 368 22.73 -8.78 31.17
C VAL A 368 22.73 -8.95 29.66
N ALA A 369 23.78 -8.47 28.99
CA ALA A 369 23.91 -8.58 27.54
C ALA A 369 23.94 -10.05 27.10
N THR A 370 23.21 -10.39 26.05
CA THR A 370 23.09 -11.76 25.55
C THR A 370 24.25 -12.17 24.63
N THR A 371 25.47 -11.94 25.11
CA THR A 371 26.71 -12.27 24.40
C THR A 371 27.29 -13.62 24.82
N GLU A 372 28.12 -14.20 23.97
CA GLU A 372 28.84 -15.45 24.27
C GLU A 372 29.68 -15.34 25.56
N ASP A 373 30.33 -14.19 25.78
CA ASP A 373 31.13 -13.95 26.98
C ASP A 373 30.29 -14.01 28.26
N GLN A 374 29.06 -13.48 28.25
CA GLN A 374 28.16 -13.57 29.41
C GLN A 374 27.63 -14.99 29.61
N VAL A 375 27.33 -15.71 28.52
CA VAL A 375 26.97 -17.13 28.60
C VAL A 375 28.12 -17.94 29.23
N ILE A 376 29.37 -17.73 28.81
CA ILE A 376 30.54 -18.39 29.40
C ILE A 376 30.73 -17.99 30.86
N ALA A 377 30.51 -16.72 31.21
CA ALA A 377 30.65 -16.25 32.59
C ALA A 377 29.66 -16.95 33.55
N LEU A 378 28.44 -17.23 33.09
CA LEU A 378 27.38 -17.86 33.89
C LEU A 378 27.49 -19.39 33.89
N TRP A 379 27.77 -20.01 32.75
CA TRP A 379 27.77 -21.47 32.58
C TRP A 379 29.16 -22.12 32.66
N GLY A 380 30.22 -21.32 32.62
CA GLY A 380 31.61 -21.78 32.52
C GLY A 380 32.06 -22.16 31.10
N SER A 381 31.13 -22.51 30.21
CA SER A 381 31.37 -22.67 28.77
C SER A 381 30.06 -22.67 27.96
N THR A 382 30.15 -22.44 26.65
CA THR A 382 29.00 -22.54 25.74
C THR A 382 28.52 -23.98 25.60
N GLU A 383 29.41 -24.98 25.67
CA GLU A 383 28.99 -26.39 25.61
C GLU A 383 28.13 -26.79 26.80
N ALA A 384 28.34 -26.19 27.97
CA ALA A 384 27.49 -26.40 29.13
C ALA A 384 26.12 -25.72 28.95
N ALA A 385 26.12 -24.46 28.51
CA ALA A 385 24.92 -23.67 28.25
C ALA A 385 24.00 -24.29 27.18
N PHE A 386 24.57 -24.94 26.18
CA PHE A 386 23.87 -25.55 25.05
C PHE A 386 23.88 -27.09 25.10
N ALA A 387 24.10 -27.69 26.27
CA ALA A 387 23.97 -29.13 26.46
C ALA A 387 22.53 -29.60 26.22
N GLU A 388 22.35 -30.87 25.83
CA GLU A 388 21.03 -31.44 25.56
C GLU A 388 20.07 -31.24 26.76
N GLY A 389 18.95 -30.59 26.51
CA GLY A 389 17.89 -30.33 27.50
C GLY A 389 18.00 -29.04 28.30
N THR A 390 19.04 -28.23 28.11
CA THR A 390 19.04 -26.85 28.62
C THR A 390 18.07 -25.98 27.81
N LYS A 391 17.60 -24.87 28.39
CA LYS A 391 16.75 -23.92 27.66
C LYS A 391 17.47 -23.34 26.45
N GLY A 392 18.75 -23.00 26.63
CA GLY A 392 19.62 -22.52 25.55
C GLY A 392 19.66 -23.49 24.38
N ASN A 393 19.82 -24.79 24.62
CA ASN A 393 19.86 -25.80 23.55
C ASN A 393 18.52 -25.92 22.81
N LEU A 394 17.39 -25.92 23.53
CA LEU A 394 16.06 -26.01 22.93
C LEU A 394 15.75 -24.80 22.06
N VAL A 395 16.08 -23.59 22.52
CA VAL A 395 15.92 -22.36 21.72
C VAL A 395 16.86 -22.38 20.52
N LYS A 396 18.11 -22.83 20.69
CA LYS A 396 19.07 -22.97 19.58
C LYS A 396 18.55 -23.89 18.47
N GLN A 397 17.88 -25.00 18.81
CA GLN A 397 17.30 -25.88 17.80
C GLN A 397 16.20 -25.17 16.96
N LEU A 398 15.41 -24.28 17.57
CA LEU A 398 14.43 -23.47 16.85
C LEU A 398 15.11 -22.44 15.96
N THR A 399 16.09 -21.69 16.47
CA THR A 399 16.75 -20.64 15.70
C THR A 399 17.61 -21.20 14.56
N ASP A 400 18.30 -22.33 14.77
CA ASP A 400 19.04 -23.05 13.72
C ASP A 400 18.10 -23.52 12.59
N ALA A 401 16.88 -23.94 12.93
CA ALA A 401 15.88 -24.33 11.94
C ALA A 401 15.37 -23.13 11.14
N VAL A 402 15.19 -21.97 11.79
CA VAL A 402 14.86 -20.72 11.11
C VAL A 402 16.00 -20.27 10.19
N GLU A 403 17.24 -20.21 10.69
CA GLU A 403 18.42 -19.82 9.90
C GLU A 403 18.58 -20.69 8.66
N GLY A 404 18.47 -22.02 8.81
CA GLY A 404 18.56 -22.95 7.70
C GLY A 404 17.49 -22.74 6.64
N LEU A 405 16.28 -22.37 7.04
CA LEU A 405 15.18 -22.09 6.11
C LEU A 405 15.35 -20.73 5.43
N VAL A 406 15.66 -19.68 6.18
CA VAL A 406 15.90 -18.33 5.65
C VAL A 406 17.05 -18.37 4.63
N ALA A 407 18.14 -19.07 4.96
CA ALA A 407 19.25 -19.26 4.03
C ALA A 407 18.82 -20.00 2.76
N ALA A 408 18.02 -21.07 2.89
CA ALA A 408 17.53 -21.83 1.74
C ALA A 408 16.60 -21.01 0.84
N GLN A 409 15.73 -20.18 1.42
CA GLN A 409 14.86 -19.26 0.71
C GLN A 409 15.68 -18.17 0.01
N ASP A 410 16.67 -17.61 0.68
CA ASP A 410 17.52 -16.57 0.10
C ASP A 410 18.45 -17.09 -1.01
N SER A 411 18.86 -18.36 -0.94
CA SER A 411 19.59 -19.03 -2.04
C SER A 411 18.71 -19.32 -3.27
N ASN A 412 17.39 -19.31 -3.13
CA ASN A 412 16.46 -19.67 -4.20
C ASN A 412 16.11 -18.44 -5.02
N VAL A 413 16.90 -18.14 -6.05
CA VAL A 413 16.81 -16.91 -6.85
C VAL A 413 15.85 -17.05 -8.04
N PHE A 414 15.10 -15.99 -8.34
CA PHE A 414 14.13 -15.93 -9.45
C PHE A 414 14.37 -14.83 -10.47
N GLY A 415 15.18 -13.81 -10.18
CA GLY A 415 15.48 -12.77 -11.17
C GLY A 415 16.63 -11.88 -10.77
N ARG A 416 16.84 -10.80 -11.53
CA ARG A 416 17.87 -9.79 -11.25
C ARG A 416 17.35 -8.36 -11.37
N SER A 417 17.88 -7.48 -10.54
CA SER A 417 17.70 -6.03 -10.59
C SER A 417 19.05 -5.30 -10.52
N GLU A 418 19.19 -4.24 -11.30
CA GLU A 418 20.30 -3.28 -11.22
C GLU A 418 19.98 -2.11 -10.28
N VAL A 419 18.73 -2.00 -9.85
CA VAL A 419 18.18 -0.87 -9.09
C VAL A 419 17.41 -1.34 -7.86
N PHE A 420 17.16 -0.43 -6.93
CA PHE A 420 16.18 -0.63 -5.86
C PHE A 420 14.77 -0.65 -6.45
N ILE A 421 13.94 -1.62 -6.06
CA ILE A 421 12.55 -1.73 -6.54
C ILE A 421 11.62 -1.25 -5.42
N GLU A 422 11.00 -0.10 -5.64
CA GLU A 422 10.32 0.68 -4.62
C GLU A 422 8.94 0.11 -4.24
N GLY A 423 8.79 -0.17 -2.95
CA GLY A 423 7.59 -0.75 -2.36
C GLY A 423 7.34 -0.28 -0.92
N ARG A 424 8.03 0.78 -0.47
CA ARG A 424 7.88 1.30 0.88
C ARG A 424 6.51 1.94 1.07
N ARG A 425 5.99 1.82 2.30
CA ARG A 425 4.62 2.19 2.67
C ARG A 425 4.26 3.62 2.32
N GLU A 426 5.20 4.53 2.50
CA GLU A 426 5.05 5.98 2.28
C GLU A 426 4.93 6.37 0.80
N GLN A 427 5.23 5.45 -0.12
CA GLN A 427 5.13 5.70 -1.57
C GLN A 427 4.10 4.79 -2.23
N VAL A 428 4.17 3.47 -2.00
CA VAL A 428 3.29 2.48 -2.67
C VAL A 428 1.79 2.67 -2.35
N ARG A 429 1.48 3.48 -1.34
CA ARG A 429 0.11 3.81 -0.90
C ARG A 429 -0.35 5.22 -1.29
N THR A 430 0.44 5.96 -2.04
CA THR A 430 0.18 7.38 -2.33
C THR A 430 0.52 7.80 -3.77
N GLN A 431 1.34 7.03 -4.47
CA GLN A 431 1.82 7.32 -5.81
C GLN A 431 2.10 6.02 -6.60
N GLU A 432 2.45 6.17 -7.89
CA GLU A 432 3.01 5.07 -8.67
C GLU A 432 4.32 4.60 -8.03
N THR A 433 4.59 3.29 -8.04
CA THR A 433 5.94 2.79 -7.71
C THR A 433 6.36 1.65 -8.62
N THR A 434 7.66 1.48 -8.77
CA THR A 434 8.29 0.41 -9.56
C THR A 434 7.87 -0.99 -9.11
N LEU A 435 7.74 -1.29 -7.81
CA LEU A 435 7.24 -2.61 -7.36
C LEU A 435 5.72 -2.75 -7.56
N GLY A 436 4.97 -1.65 -7.41
CA GLY A 436 3.55 -1.59 -7.73
C GLY A 436 3.29 -2.00 -9.19
N ASN A 437 4.00 -1.34 -10.10
CA ASN A 437 3.99 -1.64 -11.53
C ASN A 437 4.43 -3.07 -11.84
N LEU A 438 5.62 -3.46 -11.37
CA LEU A 438 6.20 -4.77 -11.65
C LEU A 438 5.28 -5.93 -11.21
N SER A 439 4.68 -5.82 -10.02
CA SER A 439 3.80 -6.86 -9.50
C SER A 439 2.41 -6.85 -10.14
N ALA A 440 1.89 -5.71 -10.59
CA ALA A 440 0.67 -5.64 -11.40
C ALA A 440 0.90 -6.17 -12.83
N ASP A 441 2.06 -5.89 -13.42
CA ASP A 441 2.48 -6.41 -14.73
C ASP A 441 2.62 -7.94 -14.68
N ALA A 442 3.21 -8.49 -13.62
CA ALA A 442 3.26 -9.93 -13.39
C ALA A 442 1.87 -10.57 -13.33
N ASN A 443 0.94 -9.97 -12.58
CA ASN A 443 -0.45 -10.43 -12.50
C ASN A 443 -1.14 -10.43 -13.87
N LEU A 444 -0.99 -9.35 -14.65
CA LEU A 444 -1.58 -9.23 -15.98
C LEU A 444 -0.96 -10.24 -16.96
N PHE A 445 0.36 -10.42 -16.92
CA PHE A 445 1.08 -11.40 -17.73
C PHE A 445 0.55 -12.81 -17.49
N PHE A 446 0.47 -13.24 -16.23
CA PHE A 446 -0.08 -14.56 -15.87
C PHE A 446 -1.55 -14.69 -16.30
N ALA A 447 -2.38 -13.67 -16.03
CA ALA A 447 -3.79 -13.69 -16.39
C ALA A 447 -4.00 -13.89 -17.90
N LYS A 448 -3.20 -13.23 -18.75
CA LYS A 448 -3.26 -13.37 -20.21
C LYS A 448 -2.89 -14.77 -20.72
N THR A 449 -2.12 -15.55 -19.95
CA THR A 449 -1.87 -16.97 -20.30
C THR A 449 -3.10 -17.86 -20.12
N ILE A 450 -4.05 -17.44 -19.26
CA ILE A 450 -5.28 -18.16 -18.96
C ILE A 450 -6.44 -17.63 -19.80
N ASP A 451 -6.56 -16.31 -19.90
CA ASP A 451 -7.62 -15.59 -20.59
C ASP A 451 -7.03 -14.37 -21.30
N ALA A 452 -6.80 -14.50 -22.61
CA ALA A 452 -6.20 -13.45 -23.43
C ALA A 452 -7.08 -12.18 -23.55
N THR A 453 -8.33 -12.21 -23.08
CA THR A 453 -9.21 -11.04 -23.09
C THR A 453 -8.99 -10.11 -21.89
N VAL A 454 -8.17 -10.51 -20.91
CA VAL A 454 -7.84 -9.70 -19.74
C VAL A 454 -7.03 -8.49 -20.17
N GLN A 455 -7.52 -7.30 -19.80
CA GLN A 455 -6.91 -6.02 -20.16
C GLN A 455 -6.26 -5.33 -18.96
N VAL A 456 -6.82 -5.50 -17.75
CA VAL A 456 -6.47 -4.68 -16.59
C VAL A 456 -5.99 -5.54 -15.42
N SER A 457 -4.97 -5.07 -14.70
CA SER A 457 -4.64 -5.55 -13.35
C SER A 457 -4.79 -4.43 -12.33
N ILE A 458 -5.42 -4.73 -11.19
CA ILE A 458 -5.51 -3.82 -10.04
C ILE A 458 -5.10 -4.58 -8.78
N LYS A 459 -4.22 -3.98 -7.98
CA LYS A 459 -3.93 -4.42 -6.61
C LYS A 459 -3.74 -3.22 -5.69
N ASN A 460 -3.92 -3.43 -4.39
CA ASN A 460 -3.82 -2.35 -3.40
C ASN A 460 -2.38 -2.25 -2.87
N GLY A 461 -1.90 -1.02 -2.65
CA GLY A 461 -0.58 -0.76 -2.05
C GLY A 461 -0.43 -1.35 -0.64
N GLY A 462 -1.54 -1.57 0.07
CA GLY A 462 -1.56 -2.27 1.36
C GLY A 462 -1.08 -3.72 1.32
N GLY A 463 -1.19 -4.38 0.15
CA GLY A 463 -0.71 -5.74 -0.08
C GLY A 463 0.80 -5.84 -0.32
N ILE A 464 1.46 -4.73 -0.66
CA ILE A 464 2.93 -4.63 -0.83
C ILE A 464 3.53 -4.14 0.49
N ARG A 465 4.44 -4.94 1.06
CA ARG A 465 4.87 -4.82 2.46
C ARG A 465 6.30 -4.39 2.65
N ALA A 466 7.13 -4.60 1.64
CA ALA A 466 8.52 -4.19 1.62
C ALA A 466 8.94 -3.87 0.17
N ALA A 467 10.00 -3.09 0.04
CA ALA A 467 10.73 -2.93 -1.21
C ALA A 467 11.67 -4.12 -1.45
N ILE A 468 12.17 -4.26 -2.69
CA ILE A 468 13.22 -5.23 -3.02
C ILE A 468 14.52 -4.46 -3.24
N GLY A 469 15.46 -4.62 -2.30
CA GLY A 469 16.72 -3.90 -2.28
C GLY A 469 17.10 -3.48 -0.86
N GLU A 470 18.17 -2.71 -0.73
CA GLU A 470 18.65 -2.19 0.55
C GLU A 470 18.63 -0.67 0.56
N VAL A 471 18.26 -0.08 1.70
CA VAL A 471 18.51 1.32 2.00
C VAL A 471 19.69 1.38 2.95
N ASP A 472 20.83 1.91 2.49
CA ASP A 472 22.02 1.99 3.34
C ASP A 472 21.84 3.00 4.49
N THR A 473 22.78 3.02 5.44
CA THR A 473 22.77 3.94 6.59
C THR A 473 22.72 5.44 6.23
N ASN A 474 23.00 5.82 4.98
CA ASN A 474 22.93 7.18 4.48
C ASN A 474 21.62 7.47 3.72
N GLY A 475 20.71 6.50 3.63
CA GLY A 475 19.48 6.60 2.85
C GLY A 475 19.66 6.32 1.36
N THR A 476 20.79 5.75 0.93
CA THR A 476 21.04 5.39 -0.47
C THR A 476 20.25 4.15 -0.84
N LEU A 477 19.47 4.23 -1.91
CA LEU A 477 18.72 3.11 -2.46
C LEU A 477 19.64 2.23 -3.32
N LEU A 478 19.82 0.97 -2.92
CA LEU A 478 20.68 0.00 -3.56
C LEU A 478 19.86 -1.22 -4.02
N PRO A 479 20.27 -1.95 -5.08
CA PRO A 479 19.69 -3.25 -5.39
C PRO A 479 19.88 -4.23 -4.21
N THR A 480 19.37 -5.45 -4.31
CA THR A 480 19.64 -6.49 -3.31
C THR A 480 21.14 -6.70 -3.14
N GLN A 481 21.61 -6.89 -1.91
CA GLN A 481 23.03 -7.10 -1.64
C GLN A 481 23.40 -8.59 -1.65
N GLU A 482 24.71 -8.86 -1.76
CA GLU A 482 25.21 -10.23 -1.65
C GLU A 482 25.00 -10.77 -0.22
N ASN A 483 24.69 -12.05 -0.12
CA ASN A 483 24.62 -12.76 1.16
C ASN A 483 25.56 -13.99 1.09
N PRO A 484 26.75 -13.91 1.70
CA PRO A 484 27.70 -15.02 1.69
C PRO A 484 27.20 -16.31 2.35
N PHE A 485 26.23 -16.22 3.27
CA PHE A 485 25.67 -17.39 3.95
C PHE A 485 24.74 -18.20 3.05
N SER A 486 23.93 -17.53 2.24
CA SER A 486 23.04 -18.16 1.25
C SER A 486 23.72 -18.36 -0.12
N GLY A 487 24.80 -17.63 -0.39
CA GLY A 487 25.46 -17.60 -1.70
C GLY A 487 24.77 -16.70 -2.75
N LYS A 488 23.75 -15.93 -2.35
CA LYS A 488 23.09 -14.92 -3.17
C LYS A 488 24.07 -13.79 -3.54
N GLN A 489 24.04 -13.35 -4.79
CA GLN A 489 24.88 -12.27 -5.32
C GLN A 489 24.14 -10.94 -5.35
N THR A 490 24.88 -9.82 -5.38
CA THR A 490 24.29 -8.48 -5.54
C THR A 490 23.39 -8.41 -6.78
N GLY A 491 22.19 -7.87 -6.60
CA GLY A 491 21.18 -7.71 -7.63
C GLY A 491 20.34 -8.95 -7.89
N GLU A 492 20.65 -10.12 -7.30
CA GLU A 492 19.78 -11.29 -7.39
C GLU A 492 18.53 -11.11 -6.51
N ILE A 493 17.35 -11.43 -7.07
CA ILE A 493 16.06 -11.38 -6.35
C ILE A 493 15.72 -12.81 -5.92
N SER A 494 15.72 -13.06 -4.61
CA SER A 494 15.47 -14.37 -4.00
C SER A 494 14.01 -14.60 -3.65
N GLN A 495 13.68 -15.85 -3.33
CA GLN A 495 12.39 -16.22 -2.73
C GLN A 495 12.12 -15.37 -1.50
N LEU A 496 13.15 -15.14 -0.67
CA LEU A 496 13.03 -14.35 0.55
C LEU A 496 12.60 -12.91 0.23
N ASP A 497 13.22 -12.26 -0.75
CA ASP A 497 12.84 -10.90 -1.17
C ASP A 497 11.36 -10.82 -1.61
N ILE A 498 10.88 -11.85 -2.32
CA ILE A 498 9.49 -11.95 -2.78
C ILE A 498 8.53 -12.20 -1.61
N LEU A 499 8.89 -13.08 -0.68
CA LEU A 499 8.12 -13.36 0.54
C LEU A 499 7.97 -12.09 1.39
N ASP A 500 9.06 -11.36 1.59
CA ASP A 500 9.08 -10.14 2.39
C ASP A 500 8.27 -9.01 1.76
N SER A 501 8.29 -8.92 0.44
CA SER A 501 7.54 -7.92 -0.32
C SER A 501 6.03 -8.23 -0.36
N LEU A 502 5.65 -9.49 -0.53
CA LEU A 502 4.26 -9.94 -0.74
C LEU A 502 3.81 -10.93 0.36
N ARG A 503 3.95 -10.53 1.63
CA ARG A 503 3.83 -11.42 2.81
C ARG A 503 2.52 -12.20 2.93
N PHE A 504 1.43 -11.67 2.38
CA PHE A 504 0.12 -12.32 2.43
C PHE A 504 -0.07 -13.43 1.39
N ASN A 505 0.75 -13.43 0.34
CA ASN A 505 0.64 -14.32 -0.82
C ASN A 505 -0.80 -14.48 -1.33
N ASN A 506 -1.50 -13.36 -1.55
CA ASN A 506 -2.89 -13.39 -1.95
C ASN A 506 -3.09 -14.20 -3.23
N GLY A 507 -4.24 -14.85 -3.33
CA GLY A 507 -4.63 -15.51 -4.56
C GLY A 507 -5.00 -14.52 -5.66
N LEU A 508 -4.94 -14.93 -6.93
CA LEU A 508 -5.38 -14.11 -8.05
C LEU A 508 -6.80 -14.49 -8.48
N SER A 509 -7.62 -13.48 -8.79
CA SER A 509 -9.01 -13.63 -9.21
C SER A 509 -9.29 -12.83 -10.47
N LEU A 510 -9.86 -13.49 -11.49
CA LEU A 510 -10.40 -12.84 -12.68
C LEU A 510 -11.81 -12.36 -12.42
N LEU A 511 -12.16 -11.17 -12.88
CA LEU A 511 -13.49 -10.57 -12.77
C LEU A 511 -13.84 -9.84 -14.08
N THR A 512 -15.12 -9.65 -14.33
CA THR A 512 -15.62 -8.75 -15.36
C THR A 512 -16.39 -7.63 -14.69
N VAL A 513 -16.06 -6.39 -15.04
CA VAL A 513 -16.76 -5.18 -14.60
C VAL A 513 -17.20 -4.37 -15.80
N THR A 514 -18.15 -3.48 -15.63
CA THR A 514 -18.48 -2.46 -16.63
C THR A 514 -17.48 -1.30 -16.61
N ALA A 515 -17.44 -0.48 -17.67
CA ALA A 515 -16.65 0.76 -17.70
C ALA A 515 -16.99 1.71 -16.53
N ALA A 516 -18.28 1.87 -16.21
CA ALA A 516 -18.71 2.66 -15.07
C ALA A 516 -18.28 2.06 -13.72
N GLU A 517 -18.28 0.75 -13.58
CA GLU A 517 -17.81 0.10 -12.35
C GLU A 517 -16.30 0.17 -12.18
N LEU A 518 -15.52 0.08 -13.27
CA LEU A 518 -14.07 0.28 -13.25
C LEU A 518 -13.72 1.68 -12.76
N GLU A 519 -14.39 2.70 -13.29
CA GLU A 519 -14.23 4.09 -12.85
C GLU A 519 -14.51 4.22 -11.34
N ARG A 520 -15.65 3.71 -10.85
CA ARG A 520 -15.99 3.74 -9.42
C ARG A 520 -15.01 2.96 -8.52
N ILE A 521 -14.42 1.87 -9.03
CA ILE A 521 -13.38 1.11 -8.31
C ILE A 521 -12.12 1.96 -8.13
N LEU A 522 -11.70 2.68 -9.16
CA LEU A 522 -10.53 3.55 -9.10
C LEU A 522 -10.79 4.82 -8.29
N GLU A 523 -11.98 5.42 -8.43
CA GLU A 523 -12.46 6.49 -7.55
C GLU A 523 -12.34 6.09 -6.07
N TYR A 524 -12.77 4.87 -5.73
CA TYR A 524 -12.61 4.35 -4.38
C TYR A 524 -11.13 4.18 -4.01
N GLY A 525 -10.32 3.63 -4.91
CA GLY A 525 -8.88 3.47 -4.70
C GLY A 525 -8.19 4.77 -4.28
N VAL A 526 -8.57 5.91 -4.87
CA VAL A 526 -7.97 7.22 -4.56
C VAL A 526 -8.78 8.09 -3.58
N ALA A 527 -9.93 7.59 -3.08
CA ALA A 527 -10.84 8.36 -2.22
C ALA A 527 -10.22 8.80 -0.88
N ALA A 528 -9.29 8.01 -0.34
CA ALA A 528 -8.62 8.30 0.93
C ALA A 528 -7.31 9.10 0.78
N THR A 529 -6.93 9.50 -0.44
CA THR A 529 -5.73 10.31 -0.67
C THR A 529 -5.89 11.68 -0.01
N ALA A 530 -4.95 11.98 0.89
CA ALA A 530 -4.81 13.24 1.60
C ALA A 530 -3.35 13.44 2.02
N GLU A 531 -2.94 14.68 2.28
CA GLU A 531 -1.58 14.99 2.75
C GLU A 531 -1.23 14.20 4.03
N GLY A 532 -0.11 13.46 4.01
CA GLY A 532 0.36 12.63 5.11
C GLY A 532 -0.40 11.31 5.34
N ALA A 533 -1.48 11.05 4.61
CA ALA A 533 -2.21 9.78 4.70
C ALA A 533 -1.55 8.68 3.86
N THR A 534 -1.46 7.46 4.39
CA THR A 534 -0.93 6.27 3.68
C THR A 534 -1.98 5.15 3.58
N PRO A 535 -3.13 5.40 2.92
CA PRO A 535 -4.24 4.46 2.88
C PRO A 535 -3.87 3.18 2.13
N GLY A 536 -4.11 2.01 2.73
CA GLY A 536 -3.80 0.72 2.11
C GLY A 536 -4.52 0.50 0.78
N GLN A 537 -5.69 1.14 0.60
CA GLN A 537 -6.55 0.96 -0.57
C GLN A 537 -6.00 1.56 -1.87
N PHE A 538 -4.94 2.37 -1.85
CA PHE A 538 -4.43 3.03 -3.06
C PHE A 538 -4.07 2.00 -4.16
N PRO A 539 -4.53 2.16 -5.40
CA PRO A 539 -4.38 1.13 -6.43
C PRO A 539 -3.04 1.24 -7.16
N GLN A 540 -2.33 0.12 -7.25
CA GLN A 540 -1.24 -0.13 -8.21
C GLN A 540 -1.82 -0.92 -9.39
N VAL A 541 -1.41 -0.57 -10.62
CA VAL A 541 -2.15 -0.96 -11.83
C VAL A 541 -1.26 -1.42 -12.97
N SER A 542 -1.83 -2.22 -13.89
CA SER A 542 -1.25 -2.57 -15.19
C SER A 542 -2.33 -2.63 -16.26
N GLY A 543 -1.96 -2.31 -17.51
CA GLY A 543 -2.88 -2.25 -18.66
C GLY A 543 -3.85 -1.07 -18.65
N ILE A 544 -3.69 -0.14 -17.71
CA ILE A 544 -4.40 1.14 -17.68
C ILE A 544 -3.42 2.27 -17.31
N GLN A 545 -3.77 3.48 -17.73
CA GLN A 545 -3.22 4.73 -17.20
C GLN A 545 -4.38 5.60 -16.73
N PHE A 546 -4.20 6.31 -15.62
CA PHE A 546 -5.21 7.24 -15.13
C PHE A 546 -4.62 8.43 -14.41
N SER A 547 -5.37 9.53 -14.41
CA SER A 547 -5.06 10.74 -13.68
C SER A 547 -6.13 10.99 -12.64
N PHE A 548 -5.75 11.61 -11.52
CA PHE A 548 -6.70 11.98 -10.49
C PHE A 548 -6.35 13.29 -9.79
N ASP A 549 -7.38 14.03 -9.40
CA ASP A 549 -7.29 15.27 -8.62
C ASP A 549 -7.84 15.03 -7.20
N PRO A 550 -6.98 14.93 -6.17
CA PRO A 550 -7.40 14.73 -4.79
C PRO A 550 -8.29 15.83 -4.22
N SER A 551 -8.31 17.02 -4.83
CA SER A 551 -9.13 18.15 -4.39
C SER A 551 -10.60 18.01 -4.79
N GLN A 552 -10.91 17.11 -5.74
CA GLN A 552 -12.28 16.83 -6.16
C GLN A 552 -13.02 15.90 -5.19
N GLN A 553 -14.33 15.81 -5.41
CA GLN A 553 -15.25 15.03 -4.60
C GLN A 553 -14.89 13.54 -4.63
N ALA A 554 -14.60 12.97 -3.46
CA ALA A 554 -14.38 11.53 -3.32
C ALA A 554 -15.71 10.75 -3.35
N ILE A 555 -15.68 9.56 -3.94
CA ILE A 555 -16.81 8.61 -3.90
C ILE A 555 -17.09 8.14 -2.46
N VAL A 556 -18.36 7.98 -2.13
CA VAL A 556 -18.81 7.41 -0.85
C VAL A 556 -19.88 6.36 -1.11
N PHE A 557 -19.68 5.16 -0.55
CA PHE A 557 -20.65 4.06 -0.63
C PHE A 557 -21.48 3.94 0.65
N GLU A 558 -22.78 3.68 0.51
CA GLU A 558 -23.58 3.17 1.61
C GLU A 558 -23.30 1.68 1.81
N ARG A 559 -23.07 1.26 3.06
CA ARG A 559 -22.72 -0.11 3.40
C ARG A 559 -23.70 -0.73 4.39
N ASN A 560 -23.91 -2.03 4.27
CA ASN A 560 -24.66 -2.80 5.27
C ASN A 560 -23.78 -3.17 6.48
N ALA A 561 -24.38 -3.85 7.46
CA ALA A 561 -23.70 -4.25 8.70
C ALA A 561 -22.47 -5.17 8.50
N ASN A 562 -22.34 -5.80 7.33
CA ASN A 562 -21.19 -6.65 6.99
C ASN A 562 -20.15 -5.91 6.13
N GLY A 563 -20.24 -4.57 6.03
CA GLY A 563 -19.31 -3.74 5.26
C GLY A 563 -19.50 -3.78 3.75
N ARG A 564 -20.52 -4.50 3.25
CA ARG A 564 -20.79 -4.67 1.81
C ARG A 564 -21.51 -3.46 1.23
N VAL A 565 -21.14 -3.07 0.00
CA VAL A 565 -21.76 -1.92 -0.67
C VAL A 565 -23.24 -2.24 -0.98
N THR A 566 -24.09 -1.24 -0.81
CA THR A 566 -25.54 -1.36 -1.08
C THR A 566 -26.02 -0.31 -2.08
N SER A 567 -25.42 0.87 -2.07
CA SER A 567 -25.68 1.94 -3.02
C SER A 567 -24.49 2.91 -3.05
N VAL A 568 -24.44 3.77 -4.07
CA VAL A 568 -23.53 4.92 -4.10
C VAL A 568 -24.22 6.07 -3.36
N GLN A 569 -23.65 6.49 -2.23
CA GLN A 569 -24.14 7.64 -1.47
C GLN A 569 -23.77 8.96 -2.16
N THR A 570 -22.57 9.00 -2.72
CA THR A 570 -21.97 10.17 -3.37
C THR A 570 -21.06 9.65 -4.47
N GLU A 571 -21.31 10.07 -5.72
CA GLU A 571 -20.43 9.74 -6.85
C GLU A 571 -19.08 10.47 -6.70
N GLY A 572 -18.02 9.86 -7.22
CA GLY A 572 -16.69 10.47 -7.26
C GLY A 572 -16.52 11.40 -8.46
N ASP A 573 -15.52 12.27 -8.39
CA ASP A 573 -15.08 13.16 -9.48
C ASP A 573 -13.54 13.35 -9.46
N ARG A 574 -12.83 12.47 -8.74
CA ARG A 574 -11.37 12.55 -8.60
C ARG A 574 -10.66 12.02 -9.83
N ILE A 575 -11.12 10.94 -10.45
CA ILE A 575 -10.56 10.42 -11.69
C ILE A 575 -10.86 11.42 -12.82
N ARG A 576 -9.81 11.98 -13.43
CA ARG A 576 -9.96 12.99 -14.49
C ARG A 576 -9.82 12.39 -15.88
N SER A 577 -8.87 11.48 -16.04
CA SER A 577 -8.66 10.70 -17.25
C SER A 577 -8.39 9.24 -16.90
N LEU A 578 -8.90 8.32 -17.71
CA LEU A 578 -8.67 6.88 -17.56
C LEU A 578 -8.69 6.23 -18.94
N ALA A 579 -7.60 5.56 -19.29
CA ALA A 579 -7.46 4.81 -20.52
C ALA A 579 -7.00 3.37 -20.25
N ILE A 580 -7.54 2.42 -21.00
CA ILE A 580 -6.93 1.10 -21.17
C ILE A 580 -5.82 1.26 -22.19
N VAL A 581 -4.63 0.79 -21.83
CA VAL A 581 -3.43 0.87 -22.69
C VAL A 581 -2.84 -0.51 -22.92
N ASP A 582 -2.14 -0.67 -24.04
CA ASP A 582 -1.23 -1.79 -24.20
C ASP A 582 -0.02 -1.60 -23.26
N PRO A 583 0.23 -2.52 -22.32
CA PRO A 583 1.30 -2.38 -21.35
C PRO A 583 2.71 -2.43 -21.98
N ASP A 584 2.87 -2.96 -23.19
CA ASP A 584 4.17 -3.12 -23.84
C ASP A 584 4.62 -1.85 -24.58
N ASN A 585 3.69 -1.06 -25.11
CA ASN A 585 4.00 0.11 -25.93
C ASN A 585 3.26 1.41 -25.55
N GLY A 586 2.33 1.36 -24.59
CA GLY A 586 1.57 2.52 -24.11
C GLY A 586 0.44 2.99 -25.04
N GLN A 587 0.14 2.26 -26.12
CA GLN A 587 -0.94 2.61 -27.04
C GLN A 587 -2.29 2.62 -26.31
N ILE A 588 -3.07 3.69 -26.46
CA ILE A 588 -4.44 3.77 -25.96
C ILE A 588 -5.34 2.82 -26.77
N LEU A 589 -5.96 1.87 -26.07
CA LEU A 589 -6.86 0.87 -26.66
C LEU A 589 -8.34 1.22 -26.44
N ASP A 590 -8.65 1.89 -25.32
CA ASP A 590 -10.01 2.34 -24.98
C ASP A 590 -9.92 3.52 -23.99
N VAL A 591 -10.70 4.58 -24.22
CA VAL A 591 -10.81 5.72 -23.29
C VAL A 591 -12.07 5.52 -22.44
N ILE A 592 -11.89 5.39 -21.12
CA ILE A 592 -12.97 5.17 -20.16
C ILE A 592 -13.48 6.49 -19.59
N VAL A 593 -12.56 7.39 -19.22
CA VAL A 593 -12.88 8.70 -18.63
C VAL A 593 -12.07 9.78 -19.34
N GLU A 594 -12.72 10.89 -19.68
CA GLU A 594 -12.12 12.12 -20.18
C GLU A 594 -12.74 13.32 -19.46
N ASN A 595 -11.90 14.20 -18.92
CA ASN A 595 -12.33 15.38 -18.15
C ASN A 595 -13.33 15.05 -17.02
N GLY A 596 -13.14 13.91 -16.35
CA GLY A 596 -14.01 13.41 -15.27
C GLY A 596 -15.37 12.88 -15.74
N GLN A 597 -15.55 12.63 -17.04
CA GLN A 597 -16.80 12.09 -17.60
C GLN A 597 -16.55 10.75 -18.29
N LEU A 598 -17.47 9.80 -18.11
CA LEU A 598 -17.42 8.51 -18.79
C LEU A 598 -17.54 8.69 -20.31
N VAL A 599 -16.66 8.03 -21.06
CA VAL A 599 -16.64 8.02 -22.53
C VAL A 599 -17.18 6.69 -23.04
N GLY A 600 -18.01 6.72 -24.09
CA GLY A 600 -18.58 5.53 -24.72
C GLY A 600 -19.71 4.85 -23.94
N ASP A 601 -19.96 3.56 -24.21
CA ASP A 601 -20.98 2.79 -23.49
C ASP A 601 -20.50 2.45 -22.08
N ALA A 602 -21.16 3.02 -21.08
CA ALA A 602 -20.88 2.81 -19.66
C ALA A 602 -21.00 1.34 -19.21
N ASN A 603 -21.77 0.51 -19.94
CA ASN A 603 -22.00 -0.90 -19.61
C ASN A 603 -21.07 -1.86 -20.36
N ARG A 604 -20.15 -1.36 -21.19
CA ARG A 604 -19.20 -2.23 -21.90
C ARG A 604 -18.34 -2.99 -20.90
N GLN A 605 -18.12 -4.26 -21.18
CA GLN A 605 -17.48 -5.18 -20.25
C GLN A 605 -15.96 -5.14 -20.38
N ILE A 606 -15.28 -5.06 -19.25
CA ILE A 606 -13.82 -5.04 -19.12
C ILE A 606 -13.43 -6.24 -18.27
N ARG A 607 -12.56 -7.09 -18.82
CA ARG A 607 -12.02 -8.25 -18.11
C ARG A 607 -10.74 -7.85 -17.39
N LEU A 608 -10.68 -8.11 -16.08
CA LEU A 608 -9.56 -7.74 -15.23
C LEU A 608 -9.10 -8.87 -14.31
N ILE A 609 -7.88 -8.75 -13.81
CA ILE A 609 -7.31 -9.57 -12.73
C ILE A 609 -7.09 -8.70 -11.49
N THR A 610 -7.39 -9.25 -10.32
CA THR A 610 -7.09 -8.61 -9.02
C THR A 610 -6.77 -9.67 -7.96
N LEU A 611 -6.42 -9.23 -6.74
CA LEU A 611 -6.21 -10.13 -5.61
C LEU A 611 -7.56 -10.69 -5.12
N ASP A 612 -7.58 -11.96 -4.69
CA ASP A 612 -8.77 -12.61 -4.14
C ASP A 612 -9.28 -11.94 -2.86
N PHE A 613 -8.36 -11.33 -2.09
CA PHE A 613 -8.62 -10.39 -1.00
C PHE A 613 -9.52 -9.24 -1.46
N LEU A 614 -9.11 -8.49 -2.49
CA LEU A 614 -9.90 -7.38 -3.04
C LEU A 614 -11.21 -7.86 -3.67
N ALA A 615 -11.16 -8.94 -4.44
CA ALA A 615 -12.35 -9.58 -5.01
C ALA A 615 -13.34 -10.07 -3.93
N GLY A 616 -12.87 -10.31 -2.70
CA GLY A 616 -13.67 -10.65 -1.53
C GLY A 616 -14.24 -9.45 -0.76
N GLY A 617 -13.77 -8.22 -1.06
CA GLY A 617 -14.14 -6.98 -0.39
C GLY A 617 -13.05 -6.43 0.55
N GLY A 618 -11.83 -6.96 0.47
CA GLY A 618 -10.65 -6.45 1.18
C GLY A 618 -10.41 -4.96 0.92
N ASP A 619 -9.87 -4.26 1.90
CA ASP A 619 -9.77 -2.78 1.93
C ASP A 619 -11.09 -2.06 1.62
N ASN A 620 -12.21 -2.75 1.82
CA ASN A 620 -13.57 -2.35 1.47
C ASN A 620 -13.80 -2.06 -0.02
N TYR A 621 -13.00 -2.62 -0.93
CA TYR A 621 -13.26 -2.50 -2.36
C TYR A 621 -14.64 -3.08 -2.75
N PRO A 622 -15.35 -2.47 -3.71
CA PRO A 622 -16.70 -2.88 -4.12
C PRO A 622 -16.73 -4.03 -5.15
N PHE A 623 -15.60 -4.70 -5.41
CA PHE A 623 -15.54 -5.85 -6.32
C PHE A 623 -16.59 -6.94 -6.05
N PRO A 624 -16.99 -7.24 -4.81
CA PRO A 624 -18.01 -8.26 -4.60
C PRO A 624 -19.40 -7.87 -5.08
N GLU A 625 -19.66 -6.58 -5.26
CA GLU A 625 -20.91 -6.04 -5.77
C GLU A 625 -20.86 -5.75 -7.28
N PHE A 626 -19.71 -5.32 -7.79
CA PHE A 626 -19.53 -4.94 -9.20
C PHE A 626 -18.96 -6.06 -10.08
N GLY A 627 -18.15 -6.95 -9.51
CA GLY A 627 -17.43 -7.97 -10.24
C GLY A 627 -18.29 -9.19 -10.55
N GLU A 628 -18.55 -9.41 -11.84
CA GLU A 628 -19.19 -10.62 -12.35
C GLU A 628 -18.17 -11.66 -12.85
N ASN A 629 -18.64 -12.89 -13.09
CA ASN A 629 -17.85 -13.97 -13.68
C ASN A 629 -16.51 -14.22 -12.97
N ARG A 630 -16.53 -14.18 -11.63
CA ARG A 630 -15.36 -14.40 -10.78
C ARG A 630 -14.77 -15.79 -11.00
N VAL A 631 -13.48 -15.86 -11.28
CA VAL A 631 -12.70 -17.11 -11.32
C VAL A 631 -11.47 -16.95 -10.45
N ASN A 632 -11.40 -17.69 -9.34
CA ASN A 632 -10.19 -17.77 -8.51
C ASN A 632 -9.19 -18.70 -9.20
N LEU A 633 -7.96 -18.22 -9.43
CA LEU A 633 -6.93 -18.94 -10.18
C LEU A 633 -6.01 -19.78 -9.29
N THR A 634 -5.94 -19.44 -8.00
CA THR A 634 -4.99 -20.06 -7.07
C THR A 634 -5.30 -21.53 -6.83
N GLN A 635 -4.29 -22.37 -7.07
CA GLN A 635 -4.41 -23.81 -6.88
C GLN A 635 -4.34 -24.19 -5.40
N PRO A 636 -5.09 -25.22 -4.97
CA PRO A 636 -5.08 -25.67 -3.58
C PRO A 636 -3.69 -26.14 -3.17
N SER A 637 -3.41 -26.14 -1.87
CA SER A 637 -2.09 -26.48 -1.32
C SER A 637 -1.59 -27.89 -1.64
N ASN A 638 -2.48 -28.80 -2.04
CA ASN A 638 -2.15 -30.18 -2.42
C ASN A 638 -1.98 -30.38 -3.94
N ALA A 639 -2.15 -29.33 -4.76
CA ALA A 639 -1.90 -29.40 -6.19
C ALA A 639 -0.39 -29.52 -6.45
N THR A 640 -0.01 -30.24 -7.51
CA THR A 640 1.37 -30.25 -7.99
C THR A 640 1.72 -28.86 -8.50
N ARG A 641 2.80 -28.26 -7.95
CA ARG A 641 3.30 -26.96 -8.40
C ARG A 641 3.95 -27.05 -9.77
N THR A 642 3.77 -26.03 -10.59
CA THR A 642 4.37 -25.94 -11.93
C THR A 642 5.34 -24.74 -12.03
N GLY A 643 5.92 -24.50 -13.20
CA GLY A 643 6.88 -23.41 -13.39
C GLY A 643 8.25 -23.65 -12.72
N VAL A 644 9.02 -22.58 -12.57
CA VAL A 644 10.30 -22.58 -11.84
C VAL A 644 10.12 -22.27 -10.35
N ALA A 645 9.07 -21.55 -9.98
CA ALA A 645 8.79 -21.01 -8.66
C ALA A 645 7.83 -21.90 -7.85
N THR A 646 8.27 -23.13 -7.55
CA THR A 646 7.40 -24.11 -6.87
C THR A 646 7.21 -23.89 -5.36
N PHE A 647 7.68 -22.76 -4.81
CA PHE A 647 7.58 -22.46 -3.37
C PHE A 647 6.22 -21.88 -2.98
N ALA A 648 5.54 -21.24 -3.92
CA ALA A 648 4.23 -20.63 -3.74
C ALA A 648 3.16 -21.43 -4.49
N ALA A 649 1.89 -21.06 -4.32
CA ALA A 649 0.80 -21.72 -5.02
C ALA A 649 0.62 -21.17 -6.43
N ASP A 650 0.51 -22.04 -7.44
CA ASP A 650 0.20 -21.63 -8.82
C ASP A 650 -1.00 -20.66 -8.83
N GLY A 651 -0.81 -19.47 -9.40
CA GLY A 651 -1.82 -18.42 -9.44
C GLY A 651 -2.01 -17.65 -8.13
N SER A 652 -1.00 -17.67 -7.25
CA SER A 652 -0.82 -16.69 -6.17
C SER A 652 0.14 -15.58 -6.62
N GLU A 653 0.13 -14.44 -5.93
CA GLU A 653 0.94 -13.29 -6.33
C GLU A 653 2.45 -13.51 -6.20
N GLN A 654 2.92 -14.31 -5.22
CA GLN A 654 4.35 -14.62 -5.10
C GLN A 654 4.83 -15.55 -6.22
N ASP A 655 4.05 -16.59 -6.53
CA ASP A 655 4.31 -17.50 -7.66
C ASP A 655 4.37 -16.72 -8.97
N THR A 656 3.35 -15.90 -9.21
CA THR A 656 3.22 -15.10 -10.43
C THR A 656 4.37 -14.10 -10.61
N LEU A 657 4.78 -13.40 -9.53
CA LEU A 657 5.92 -12.50 -9.59
C LEU A 657 7.23 -13.26 -9.84
N ALA A 658 7.46 -14.39 -9.17
CA ALA A 658 8.66 -15.19 -9.32
C ALA A 658 8.81 -15.76 -10.75
N GLU A 659 7.72 -16.29 -11.32
CA GLU A 659 7.69 -16.74 -12.72
C GLU A 659 7.94 -15.59 -13.69
N PHE A 660 7.31 -14.43 -13.46
CA PHE A 660 7.51 -13.24 -14.29
C PHE A 660 8.97 -12.75 -14.26
N LEU A 661 9.58 -12.71 -13.09
CA LEU A 661 10.98 -12.35 -12.92
C LEU A 661 11.91 -13.34 -13.65
N ALA A 662 11.63 -14.64 -13.55
CA ALA A 662 12.46 -15.67 -14.18
C ALA A 662 12.40 -15.63 -15.71
N VAL A 663 11.26 -15.22 -16.27
CA VAL A 663 11.07 -15.05 -17.71
C VAL A 663 11.71 -13.76 -18.23
N ASN A 664 11.50 -12.64 -17.53
CA ASN A 664 11.86 -11.30 -18.05
C ASN A 664 13.25 -10.82 -17.60
N PHE A 665 13.73 -11.27 -16.43
CA PHE A 665 14.99 -10.84 -15.81
C PHE A 665 15.85 -12.02 -15.31
N PRO A 666 16.16 -13.01 -16.17
CA PRO A 666 16.78 -14.26 -15.76
C PRO A 666 18.20 -14.11 -15.19
N ILE A 667 18.53 -14.90 -14.17
CA ILE A 667 19.81 -14.88 -13.43
C ILE A 667 21.04 -14.96 -14.35
N GLY A 668 21.01 -15.86 -15.33
CA GLY A 668 22.10 -16.07 -16.30
C GLY A 668 21.99 -15.25 -17.59
N GLY A 669 21.01 -14.35 -17.68
CA GLY A 669 20.79 -13.49 -18.84
C GLY A 669 21.55 -12.17 -18.78
N ASN A 670 21.43 -11.40 -19.88
CA ASN A 670 21.95 -10.02 -19.96
C ASN A 670 20.85 -8.98 -19.67
N THR A 671 19.70 -9.40 -19.14
CA THR A 671 18.55 -8.54 -18.86
C THR A 671 18.26 -8.56 -17.37
N ALA A 672 18.29 -7.41 -16.73
CA ALA A 672 17.94 -7.19 -15.34
C ALA A 672 16.92 -6.04 -15.27
N PHE A 673 16.09 -6.04 -14.24
CA PHE A 673 15.19 -4.92 -13.98
C PHE A 673 16.01 -3.67 -13.73
N ASN A 674 15.76 -2.60 -14.49
CA ASN A 674 16.59 -1.39 -14.48
C ASN A 674 15.77 -0.09 -14.57
N ILE A 675 14.46 -0.18 -14.34
CA ILE A 675 13.58 0.99 -14.29
C ILE A 675 13.76 1.64 -12.91
N VAL A 676 14.32 2.85 -12.89
CA VAL A 676 14.53 3.62 -11.65
C VAL A 676 13.21 4.22 -11.21
N GLU A 677 12.98 4.26 -9.90
CA GLU A 677 11.84 4.93 -9.30
C GLU A 677 11.80 6.43 -9.64
N THR A 678 10.61 6.93 -9.96
CA THR A 678 10.35 8.34 -10.26
C THR A 678 9.62 9.04 -9.12
N PRO A 679 9.80 10.35 -8.95
CA PRO A 679 8.94 11.12 -8.06
C PRO A 679 7.56 11.36 -8.72
N PRO A 680 6.51 11.74 -7.95
CA PRO A 680 5.15 11.96 -8.46
C PRO A 680 5.02 12.89 -9.67
N GLU A 681 5.93 13.84 -9.83
CA GLU A 681 5.96 14.77 -10.96
C GLU A 681 6.27 14.07 -12.29
N GLU A 682 6.88 12.88 -12.24
CA GLU A 682 7.34 12.10 -13.38
C GLU A 682 6.51 10.81 -13.60
N ASP A 683 5.61 10.45 -12.67
CA ASP A 683 4.71 9.28 -12.76
C ASP A 683 3.80 9.33 -13.99
N THR A 684 3.77 8.26 -14.79
CA THR A 684 3.07 8.25 -16.09
C THR A 684 1.85 7.35 -16.14
N ARG A 685 1.84 6.27 -15.35
CA ARG A 685 0.75 5.30 -15.26
C ARG A 685 -0.32 5.76 -14.28
N ILE A 686 0.09 6.39 -13.17
CA ILE A 686 -0.81 6.92 -12.15
C ILE A 686 -0.46 8.39 -11.90
N GLN A 687 -1.20 9.31 -12.50
CA GLN A 687 -0.88 10.74 -12.47
C GLN A 687 -1.68 11.47 -11.39
N ASN A 688 -1.00 11.98 -10.37
CA ASN A 688 -1.63 12.84 -9.37
C ASN A 688 -1.53 14.32 -9.80
N LEU A 689 -2.67 14.94 -10.05
CA LEU A 689 -2.74 16.29 -10.62
C LEU A 689 -2.33 17.41 -9.66
N ASN A 690 -2.06 17.09 -8.39
CA ASN A 690 -1.38 18.02 -7.49
C ASN A 690 0.12 18.20 -7.82
N PHE A 691 0.71 17.27 -8.57
CA PHE A 691 2.16 17.23 -8.83
C PHE A 691 2.51 17.41 -10.32
N ARG A 692 1.62 16.99 -11.23
CA ARG A 692 1.84 17.09 -12.68
C ARG A 692 0.57 17.42 -13.46
N GLU A 693 0.74 17.88 -14.69
CA GLU A 693 -0.36 18.05 -15.64
C GLU A 693 -0.90 16.69 -16.08
N ASP A 694 -2.18 16.65 -16.48
CA ASP A 694 -2.80 15.45 -17.02
C ASP A 694 -2.30 15.20 -18.44
N THR A 695 -1.56 14.11 -18.61
CA THR A 695 -1.07 13.67 -19.93
C THR A 695 -1.51 12.24 -20.26
N VAL A 696 -2.54 11.71 -19.60
CA VAL A 696 -3.00 10.32 -19.79
C VAL A 696 -3.57 10.11 -21.19
N LEU A 697 -4.29 11.09 -21.70
CA LEU A 697 -4.90 11.04 -23.03
C LEU A 697 -4.05 11.77 -24.09
N ASP A 698 -2.94 12.39 -23.71
CA ASP A 698 -2.04 13.04 -24.67
C ASP A 698 -1.41 11.97 -25.57
N VAL A 699 -1.93 11.86 -26.79
CA VAL A 699 -1.31 11.04 -27.82
C VAL A 699 -0.13 11.85 -28.39
N PRO A 700 1.10 11.32 -28.37
CA PRO A 700 2.19 11.94 -29.10
C PRO A 700 1.81 11.95 -30.59
N GLY A 701 1.64 13.14 -31.16
CA GLY A 701 1.30 13.28 -32.59
C GLY A 701 2.29 12.57 -33.49
N GLU A 702 1.79 11.90 -34.51
CA GLU A 702 2.61 11.24 -35.52
C GLU A 702 3.11 12.25 -36.57
N LEU A 703 4.24 11.94 -37.21
CA LEU A 703 4.70 12.64 -38.40
C LEU A 703 4.36 11.80 -39.63
N ILE A 704 3.36 12.24 -40.39
CA ILE A 704 2.91 11.57 -41.60
C ILE A 704 3.56 12.25 -42.82
N SER A 705 4.17 11.45 -43.68
CA SER A 705 4.82 11.93 -44.90
C SER A 705 4.28 11.19 -46.12
N GLY A 706 3.78 11.94 -47.09
CA GLY A 706 3.45 11.48 -48.43
C GLY A 706 4.68 11.33 -49.33
N THR A 707 4.40 11.21 -50.62
CA THR A 707 5.35 11.03 -51.71
C THR A 707 5.34 12.25 -52.65
N PRO A 708 6.30 12.35 -53.59
CA PRO A 708 6.26 13.40 -54.62
C PRO A 708 5.20 13.19 -55.73
N GLY A 709 4.21 12.32 -55.53
CA GLY A 709 3.10 12.10 -56.46
C GLY A 709 1.77 12.15 -55.70
N ALA A 710 0.65 12.00 -56.41
CA ALA A 710 -0.69 12.06 -55.80
C ALA A 710 -0.86 11.01 -54.69
N ASP A 711 -1.10 11.48 -53.47
CA ASP A 711 -1.37 10.65 -52.29
C ASP A 711 -2.82 10.80 -51.81
N ILE A 712 -3.33 9.76 -51.15
CA ILE A 712 -4.60 9.80 -50.42
C ILE A 712 -4.28 9.32 -49.01
N LEU A 713 -4.45 10.19 -48.01
CA LEU A 713 -4.19 9.90 -46.60
C LEU A 713 -5.48 10.03 -45.81
N ILE A 714 -5.92 8.94 -45.17
CA ILE A 714 -7.22 8.87 -44.50
C ILE A 714 -7.01 8.60 -43.00
N ALA A 715 -7.48 9.51 -42.14
CA ALA A 715 -7.49 9.30 -40.69
C ALA A 715 -8.34 8.09 -40.30
N GLY A 716 -7.88 7.33 -39.30
CA GLY A 716 -8.43 6.04 -38.91
C GLY A 716 -8.06 4.86 -39.84
N THR A 717 -7.42 5.12 -40.99
CA THR A 717 -6.91 4.08 -41.90
C THR A 717 -5.39 4.11 -42.00
N ASP A 718 -4.82 5.28 -42.31
CA ASP A 718 -3.39 5.48 -42.56
C ASP A 718 -2.64 6.06 -41.34
N PHE A 719 -3.35 6.80 -40.49
CA PHE A 719 -2.87 7.40 -39.23
C PHE A 719 -4.06 7.68 -38.29
N ASP A 720 -3.84 8.09 -37.04
CA ASP A 720 -4.92 8.20 -36.04
C ASP A 720 -5.76 9.49 -36.13
N GLY A 721 -5.20 10.56 -36.70
CA GLY A 721 -5.89 11.82 -36.96
C GLY A 721 -5.99 12.74 -35.75
N VAL A 722 -5.14 12.55 -34.74
CA VAL A 722 -5.17 13.31 -33.47
C VAL A 722 -3.81 13.93 -33.21
N ASN A 723 -3.75 15.27 -33.21
CA ASN A 723 -2.53 16.03 -32.88
C ASN A 723 -1.35 15.73 -33.84
N ASP A 724 -1.62 15.27 -35.06
CA ASP A 724 -0.61 14.84 -36.02
C ASP A 724 0.01 16.00 -36.81
N ILE A 725 1.15 15.73 -37.44
CA ILE A 725 1.74 16.59 -38.46
C ILE A 725 1.77 15.83 -39.79
N VAL A 726 0.99 16.29 -40.77
CA VAL A 726 0.85 15.66 -42.09
C VAL A 726 1.55 16.51 -43.15
N PHE A 727 2.46 15.91 -43.92
CA PHE A 727 3.12 16.50 -45.09
C PHE A 727 2.86 15.65 -46.32
N THR A 728 2.04 16.08 -47.29
CA THR A 728 1.81 15.27 -48.51
C THR A 728 2.91 15.48 -49.54
N GLY A 729 3.25 16.75 -49.83
CA GLY A 729 4.45 17.11 -50.58
C GLY A 729 4.15 17.73 -51.92
N ALA A 730 4.29 16.97 -53.01
CA ALA A 730 4.00 17.48 -54.36
C ALA A 730 3.12 16.46 -55.08
N GLY A 731 2.11 16.89 -55.80
CA GLY A 731 1.09 15.97 -56.28
C GLY A 731 -0.27 16.63 -56.18
N ASN A 732 -1.31 15.95 -56.64
CA ASN A 732 -2.67 16.37 -56.32
C ASN A 732 -3.12 15.42 -55.22
N ASP A 733 -3.08 15.89 -53.99
CA ASP A 733 -3.18 15.07 -52.80
C ASP A 733 -4.56 15.21 -52.14
N GLU A 734 -4.98 14.16 -51.43
CA GLU A 734 -6.21 14.17 -50.64
C GLU A 734 -5.88 13.80 -49.19
N VAL A 735 -6.21 14.68 -48.25
CA VAL A 735 -6.13 14.41 -46.81
C VAL A 735 -7.54 14.40 -46.25
N ASP A 736 -8.02 13.21 -45.91
CA ASP A 736 -9.33 13.01 -45.33
C ASP A 736 -9.17 12.78 -43.82
N ILE A 737 -9.65 13.73 -43.01
CA ILE A 737 -9.80 13.58 -41.57
C ILE A 737 -11.30 13.35 -41.26
N PRO A 738 -11.93 12.26 -41.73
CA PRO A 738 -13.38 12.18 -41.68
C PRO A 738 -13.84 11.93 -40.24
N PHE A 739 -14.99 12.52 -39.91
CA PHE A 739 -15.71 12.31 -38.66
C PHE A 739 -15.89 10.81 -38.35
N GLY A 740 -15.14 10.33 -37.36
CA GLY A 740 -14.98 8.90 -37.09
C GLY A 740 -14.75 8.54 -35.62
N GLY A 741 -15.39 9.24 -34.67
CA GLY A 741 -15.45 8.81 -33.26
C GLY A 741 -14.44 9.47 -32.32
N SER A 742 -14.96 10.45 -31.58
CA SER A 742 -14.47 11.08 -30.34
C SER A 742 -13.16 11.87 -30.28
N ARG A 743 -12.15 11.79 -31.17
CA ARG A 743 -10.92 12.61 -30.96
C ARG A 743 -10.20 13.17 -32.20
N ALA A 744 -10.69 12.98 -33.43
CA ALA A 744 -10.01 13.53 -34.61
C ALA A 744 -9.98 15.07 -34.58
N GLY A 745 -8.79 15.67 -34.66
CA GLY A 745 -8.60 17.11 -34.53
C GLY A 745 -7.19 17.53 -34.09
N ASP A 746 -7.00 18.84 -33.97
CA ASP A 746 -5.73 19.48 -33.57
C ASP A 746 -4.50 19.15 -34.44
N ASN A 747 -4.72 18.72 -35.67
CA ASN A 747 -3.67 18.35 -36.63
C ASN A 747 -3.01 19.57 -37.29
N ARG A 748 -1.83 19.36 -37.86
CA ARG A 748 -1.12 20.32 -38.72
C ARG A 748 -0.86 19.72 -40.08
N ILE A 749 -1.59 20.18 -41.08
CA ILE A 749 -1.62 19.63 -42.44
C ILE A 749 -0.90 20.58 -43.39
N PHE A 750 0.06 20.05 -44.14
CA PHE A 750 0.85 20.75 -45.15
C PHE A 750 0.76 19.97 -46.47
N THR A 751 -0.01 20.46 -47.44
CA THR A 751 -0.21 19.71 -48.69
C THR A 751 0.88 20.01 -49.73
N GLY A 752 1.34 21.26 -49.78
CA GLY A 752 2.58 21.60 -50.49
C GLY A 752 2.32 22.12 -51.90
N SER A 753 2.45 21.30 -52.95
CA SER A 753 2.24 21.78 -54.32
C SER A 753 1.36 20.88 -55.18
N GLY A 754 0.29 21.43 -55.74
CA GLY A 754 -0.51 20.82 -56.79
C GLY A 754 -1.97 21.27 -56.78
N THR A 755 -2.91 20.37 -56.62
CA THR A 755 -4.34 20.72 -56.50
C THR A 755 -4.88 19.73 -55.51
N ASP A 756 -4.91 20.17 -54.26
CA ASP A 756 -5.08 19.32 -53.11
C ASP A 756 -6.49 19.46 -52.54
N ILE A 757 -6.98 18.40 -51.90
CA ILE A 757 -8.27 18.37 -51.22
C ILE A 757 -8.01 18.02 -49.76
N VAL A 758 -8.49 18.85 -48.83
CA VAL A 758 -8.32 18.62 -47.40
C VAL A 758 -9.66 18.70 -46.68
N TYR A 759 -10.04 17.63 -45.99
CA TYR A 759 -11.17 17.61 -45.06
C TYR A 759 -10.65 17.86 -43.64
N ILE A 760 -11.24 18.84 -42.96
CA ILE A 760 -10.74 19.44 -41.71
C ILE A 760 -11.62 19.00 -40.54
N ALA A 761 -11.00 18.67 -39.41
CA ALA A 761 -11.67 18.43 -38.13
C ALA A 761 -11.49 19.60 -37.14
N ASP A 762 -12.02 19.45 -35.93
CA ASP A 762 -11.98 20.51 -34.90
C ASP A 762 -10.54 20.86 -34.49
N GLY A 763 -10.23 22.16 -34.39
CA GLY A 763 -8.90 22.65 -33.96
C GLY A 763 -7.76 22.52 -34.98
N ASP A 764 -8.01 21.87 -36.12
CA ASP A 764 -7.02 21.61 -37.16
C ASP A 764 -6.43 22.90 -37.78
N ARG A 765 -5.19 22.76 -38.26
CA ARG A 765 -4.47 23.80 -39.00
C ARG A 765 -4.00 23.28 -40.34
N SER A 766 -4.48 23.88 -41.43
CA SER A 766 -4.13 23.45 -42.78
C SER A 766 -3.45 24.55 -43.59
N PHE A 767 -2.46 24.16 -44.38
CA PHE A 767 -1.68 25.00 -45.29
C PHE A 767 -1.63 24.33 -46.68
N GLY A 768 -2.43 24.85 -47.63
CA GLY A 768 -2.52 24.34 -49.00
C GLY A 768 -1.21 24.51 -49.78
N GLY A 769 -0.60 25.69 -49.69
CA GLY A 769 0.71 25.94 -50.27
C GLY A 769 0.59 26.52 -51.68
N SER A 770 0.85 25.75 -52.73
CA SER A 770 0.80 26.25 -54.10
C SER A 770 -0.06 25.41 -55.03
N GLY A 771 -0.94 26.08 -55.75
CA GLY A 771 -1.88 25.53 -56.72
C GLY A 771 -3.31 25.83 -56.30
N ASN A 772 -4.29 25.16 -56.90
CA ASN A 772 -5.70 25.49 -56.62
C ASN A 772 -6.26 24.43 -55.68
N ASP A 773 -6.36 24.75 -54.41
CA ASP A 773 -6.68 23.79 -53.36
C ASP A 773 -8.14 23.91 -52.90
N GLU A 774 -8.72 22.81 -52.46
CA GLU A 774 -10.07 22.72 -51.90
C GLU A 774 -9.97 22.29 -50.43
N ILE A 775 -10.39 23.18 -49.52
CA ILE A 775 -10.33 22.93 -48.08
C ILE A 775 -11.75 22.94 -47.51
N ASP A 776 -12.22 21.77 -47.07
CA ASP A 776 -13.55 21.56 -46.52
C ASP A 776 -13.51 21.41 -45.00
N ALA A 777 -13.99 22.43 -44.32
CA ALA A 777 -14.17 22.54 -42.87
C ALA A 777 -15.65 22.70 -42.50
N THR A 778 -16.57 22.20 -43.33
CA THR A 778 -18.02 22.38 -43.15
C THR A 778 -18.52 21.90 -41.79
N GLU A 779 -17.98 20.80 -41.26
CA GLU A 779 -18.38 20.21 -39.98
C GLU A 779 -17.45 20.57 -38.82
N ALA A 780 -16.48 21.47 -39.01
CA ALA A 780 -15.44 21.77 -38.03
C ALA A 780 -15.61 23.13 -37.31
N THR A 781 -15.00 23.25 -36.13
CA THR A 781 -14.86 24.49 -35.35
C THR A 781 -13.42 24.78 -34.91
N ASP A 782 -13.11 26.05 -34.59
CA ASP A 782 -11.78 26.55 -34.15
C ASP A 782 -10.60 26.20 -35.07
N TYR A 783 -10.87 25.94 -36.36
CA TYR A 783 -9.85 25.65 -37.36
C TYR A 783 -9.06 26.90 -37.80
N ARG A 784 -7.88 26.68 -38.41
CA ARG A 784 -7.07 27.74 -39.03
C ARG A 784 -6.52 27.31 -40.38
N LEU A 785 -7.00 27.94 -41.45
CA LEU A 785 -6.74 27.51 -42.82
C LEU A 785 -5.99 28.59 -43.61
N SER A 786 -5.09 28.17 -44.48
CA SER A 786 -4.41 29.00 -45.46
C SER A 786 -4.40 28.29 -46.80
N GLY A 787 -4.89 28.95 -47.86
CA GLY A 787 -4.86 28.45 -49.23
C GLY A 787 -3.45 28.54 -49.81
N GLY A 788 -2.89 29.74 -49.81
CA GLY A 788 -1.50 29.99 -50.21
C GLY A 788 -1.44 30.72 -51.54
N THR A 789 -0.92 30.10 -52.60
CA THR A 789 -0.88 30.70 -53.95
C THR A 789 -1.71 29.89 -54.93
N GLY A 790 -2.63 30.50 -55.65
CA GLY A 790 -3.53 29.87 -56.60
C GLY A 790 -4.97 30.28 -56.31
N ASN A 791 -5.94 29.71 -57.02
CA ASN A 791 -7.35 30.03 -56.78
C ASN A 791 -7.96 28.94 -55.91
N ASP A 792 -8.13 29.23 -54.63
CA ASP A 792 -8.51 28.25 -53.62
C ASP A 792 -9.99 28.33 -53.28
N ILE A 793 -10.55 27.20 -52.85
CA ILE A 793 -11.96 27.07 -52.47
C ILE A 793 -12.03 26.59 -51.02
N PHE A 794 -12.76 27.32 -50.20
CA PHE A 794 -13.00 26.98 -48.80
C PHE A 794 -14.49 26.71 -48.58
N TYR A 795 -14.79 25.61 -47.90
CA TYR A 795 -16.11 25.37 -47.30
C TYR A 795 -15.95 25.44 -45.78
N LEU A 796 -16.70 26.32 -45.13
CA LEU A 796 -16.39 26.78 -43.78
C LEU A 796 -17.56 26.52 -42.82
N GLY A 797 -17.26 25.84 -41.72
CA GLY A 797 -18.14 25.64 -40.56
C GLY A 797 -18.18 26.87 -39.64
N ALA A 798 -17.89 26.69 -38.35
CA ALA A 798 -18.08 27.73 -37.32
C ALA A 798 -16.77 28.18 -36.64
N ASP A 799 -16.77 29.42 -36.13
CA ASP A 799 -15.74 30.00 -35.24
C ASP A 799 -14.28 29.84 -35.71
N GLY A 800 -14.05 29.68 -37.01
CA GLY A 800 -12.74 29.40 -37.61
C GLY A 800 -12.08 30.62 -38.25
N ARG A 801 -10.87 30.41 -38.78
CA ARG A 801 -10.10 31.42 -39.52
C ARG A 801 -9.67 30.88 -40.87
N ALA A 802 -9.92 31.63 -41.94
CA ALA A 802 -9.50 31.26 -43.29
C ALA A 802 -8.80 32.44 -43.97
N LEU A 803 -7.63 32.16 -44.55
CA LEU A 803 -6.82 33.08 -45.35
C LEU A 803 -6.67 32.50 -46.75
N GLY A 804 -7.09 33.23 -47.77
CA GLY A 804 -6.96 32.84 -49.18
C GLY A 804 -5.51 32.87 -49.61
N GLY A 805 -4.98 34.07 -49.81
CA GLY A 805 -3.57 34.30 -50.13
C GLY A 805 -3.41 35.02 -51.46
N ASP A 806 -2.58 34.51 -52.36
CA ASP A 806 -2.40 35.07 -53.70
C ASP A 806 -3.30 34.33 -54.70
N GLY A 807 -4.30 34.99 -55.28
CA GLY A 807 -5.17 34.42 -56.30
C GLY A 807 -6.62 34.83 -56.12
N ASN A 808 -7.53 34.24 -56.89
CA ASN A 808 -8.95 34.56 -56.81
C ASN A 808 -9.66 33.48 -55.99
N ASP A 809 -9.83 33.73 -54.70
CA ASP A 809 -10.28 32.72 -53.75
C ASP A 809 -11.78 32.79 -53.50
N ILE A 810 -12.36 31.65 -53.08
CA ILE A 810 -13.79 31.52 -52.85
C ILE A 810 -14.04 30.91 -51.48
N PHE A 811 -14.75 31.64 -50.62
CA PHE A 811 -15.14 31.19 -49.28
C PHE A 811 -16.64 30.95 -49.23
N TYR A 812 -17.08 29.71 -49.00
CA TYR A 812 -18.46 29.32 -48.73
C TYR A 812 -18.68 29.09 -47.25
N VAL A 813 -19.35 30.02 -46.58
CA VAL A 813 -19.71 29.85 -45.17
C VAL A 813 -21.06 29.17 -45.04
N GLN A 814 -21.07 28.00 -44.41
CA GLN A 814 -22.24 27.16 -44.17
C GLN A 814 -22.91 27.55 -42.83
N ASP A 815 -23.32 26.58 -42.02
CA ASP A 815 -24.05 26.80 -40.77
C ASP A 815 -23.11 27.21 -39.62
N GLY A 816 -23.64 27.97 -38.64
CA GLY A 816 -22.91 28.41 -37.43
C GLY A 816 -22.37 29.83 -37.52
N GLY A 817 -21.49 30.12 -38.46
CA GLY A 817 -20.86 31.43 -38.64
C GLY A 817 -19.75 31.73 -37.62
N GLY A 818 -19.50 33.01 -37.33
CA GLY A 818 -18.42 33.43 -36.40
C GLY A 818 -17.00 33.41 -37.00
N ASN A 819 -16.87 33.15 -38.31
CA ASN A 819 -15.57 33.00 -38.96
C ASN A 819 -14.84 34.34 -39.18
N LEU A 820 -13.51 34.31 -39.19
CA LEU A 820 -12.65 35.41 -39.65
C LEU A 820 -12.06 35.08 -41.03
N LEU A 821 -12.41 35.89 -42.03
CA LEU A 821 -12.07 35.64 -43.43
C LEU A 821 -11.16 36.74 -43.96
N SER A 822 -10.11 36.37 -44.68
CA SER A 822 -9.23 37.30 -45.40
C SER A 822 -8.95 36.74 -46.79
N GLY A 823 -9.23 37.52 -47.83
CA GLY A 823 -9.04 37.10 -49.22
C GLY A 823 -7.58 37.15 -49.64
N GLY A 824 -6.91 38.26 -49.35
CA GLY A 824 -5.53 38.50 -49.77
C GLY A 824 -5.44 39.25 -51.10
N ASP A 825 -4.51 38.83 -51.96
CA ASP A 825 -4.21 39.47 -53.25
C ASP A 825 -5.01 38.79 -54.37
N GLY A 826 -6.04 39.45 -54.89
CA GLY A 826 -6.74 38.98 -56.09
C GLY A 826 -8.17 39.46 -56.18
N VAL A 827 -9.05 38.67 -56.81
CA VAL A 827 -10.48 38.95 -56.93
C VAL A 827 -11.24 37.89 -56.16
N ASP A 828 -11.57 38.21 -54.91
CA ASP A 828 -12.07 37.21 -53.97
C ASP A 828 -13.59 37.22 -53.84
N GLN A 829 -14.13 36.06 -53.49
CA GLN A 829 -15.56 35.85 -53.30
C GLN A 829 -15.84 35.35 -51.89
N PHE A 830 -16.51 36.17 -51.09
CA PHE A 830 -16.96 35.81 -49.75
C PHE A 830 -18.45 35.49 -49.77
N TRP A 831 -18.80 34.21 -49.93
CA TRP A 831 -20.17 33.73 -49.75
C TRP A 831 -20.48 33.61 -48.27
N ILE A 832 -20.71 34.78 -47.66
CA ILE A 832 -20.95 34.98 -46.22
C ILE A 832 -22.22 34.32 -45.68
N LEU A 833 -23.06 33.78 -46.57
CA LEU A 833 -24.28 33.05 -46.26
C LEU A 833 -24.67 32.17 -47.46
N THR A 834 -24.72 30.85 -47.29
CA THR A 834 -25.20 29.90 -48.32
C THR A 834 -26.42 29.08 -47.89
N GLY A 835 -26.77 29.10 -46.60
CA GLY A 835 -27.83 28.29 -45.98
C GLY A 835 -28.67 29.06 -44.96
N ASP A 836 -28.81 28.49 -43.77
CA ASP A 836 -29.55 29.13 -42.67
C ASP A 836 -28.81 30.35 -42.11
N LEU A 837 -29.56 31.29 -41.50
CA LEU A 837 -28.95 32.47 -40.88
C LEU A 837 -27.99 32.04 -39.75
N PRO A 838 -26.75 32.54 -39.73
CA PRO A 838 -25.75 32.10 -38.76
C PRO A 838 -26.10 32.55 -37.34
N SER A 839 -25.62 31.79 -36.34
CA SER A 839 -25.78 32.14 -34.93
C SER A 839 -24.80 33.25 -34.50
N ALA A 840 -23.68 33.38 -35.19
CA ALA A 840 -22.71 34.46 -35.05
C ALA A 840 -22.32 35.07 -36.41
N ALA A 841 -22.15 36.40 -36.47
CA ALA A 841 -21.78 37.07 -37.71
C ALA A 841 -20.35 36.71 -38.15
N ASN A 842 -20.17 36.41 -39.44
CA ASN A 842 -18.83 36.28 -40.02
C ASN A 842 -18.14 37.65 -40.13
N THR A 843 -16.83 37.70 -40.06
CA THR A 843 -16.06 38.94 -40.21
C THR A 843 -15.12 38.82 -41.41
N VAL A 844 -15.30 39.69 -42.39
CA VAL A 844 -14.36 39.81 -43.53
C VAL A 844 -13.36 40.92 -43.21
N LEU A 845 -12.07 40.59 -43.27
CA LEU A 845 -11.00 41.41 -42.71
C LEU A 845 -10.44 42.48 -43.67
N ASP A 846 -10.50 42.23 -44.98
CA ASP A 846 -9.76 42.98 -46.00
C ASP A 846 -10.54 43.30 -47.29
N PHE A 847 -11.87 43.14 -47.30
CA PHE A 847 -12.73 43.35 -48.47
C PHE A 847 -12.41 44.64 -49.29
N GLU A 848 -12.05 44.48 -50.56
CA GLU A 848 -11.76 45.57 -51.50
C GLU A 848 -12.96 45.88 -52.42
N ILE A 849 -13.55 47.07 -52.24
CA ILE A 849 -14.70 47.51 -53.03
C ILE A 849 -14.34 47.65 -54.52
N GLY A 850 -15.04 46.90 -55.36
CA GLY A 850 -14.90 46.95 -56.82
C GLY A 850 -13.91 45.92 -57.37
N THR A 851 -13.21 45.23 -56.48
CA THR A 851 -12.44 44.03 -56.77
C THR A 851 -13.23 42.81 -56.29
N ASP A 852 -13.48 42.71 -54.98
CA ASP A 852 -14.10 41.54 -54.35
C ASP A 852 -15.63 41.54 -54.42
N VAL A 853 -16.21 40.36 -54.20
CA VAL A 853 -17.65 40.10 -54.25
C VAL A 853 -18.14 39.45 -52.96
N LEU A 854 -19.25 39.94 -52.43
CA LEU A 854 -20.00 39.32 -51.33
C LEU A 854 -21.13 38.44 -51.89
N GLY A 855 -21.05 37.14 -51.67
CA GLY A 855 -22.07 36.18 -52.08
C GLY A 855 -23.13 35.97 -51.00
N ILE A 856 -24.41 35.93 -51.40
CA ILE A 856 -25.52 35.47 -50.56
C ILE A 856 -26.35 34.46 -51.36
N GLY A 857 -26.44 33.24 -50.85
CA GLY A 857 -27.21 32.14 -51.42
C GLY A 857 -28.30 31.63 -50.48
N GLY A 858 -29.24 30.85 -51.02
CA GLY A 858 -30.14 30.01 -50.23
C GLY A 858 -31.34 30.72 -49.59
N GLN A 859 -31.52 32.03 -49.81
CA GLN A 859 -32.58 32.83 -49.17
C GLN A 859 -33.94 32.81 -49.91
N GLY A 860 -34.07 31.99 -50.94
CA GLY A 860 -35.30 31.82 -51.71
C GLY A 860 -35.44 32.76 -52.90
N ALA A 861 -36.40 32.42 -53.79
CA ALA A 861 -36.56 33.12 -55.06
C ALA A 861 -37.01 34.58 -54.87
N GLY A 862 -36.24 35.52 -55.43
CA GLY A 862 -36.54 36.95 -55.41
C GLY A 862 -35.81 37.74 -54.32
N PHE A 863 -34.97 37.09 -53.51
CA PHE A 863 -34.08 37.78 -52.57
C PHE A 863 -33.02 38.58 -53.34
N ASP A 864 -32.87 39.86 -53.04
CA ASP A 864 -31.89 40.75 -53.68
C ASP A 864 -31.28 41.78 -52.72
N PHE A 865 -30.47 42.70 -53.26
CA PHE A 865 -29.79 43.74 -52.49
C PHE A 865 -30.72 44.62 -51.64
N SER A 866 -32.00 44.77 -52.03
CA SER A 866 -32.98 45.56 -51.29
C SER A 866 -33.48 44.91 -50.01
N ASP A 867 -33.25 43.60 -49.84
CA ASP A 867 -33.59 42.84 -48.63
C ASP A 867 -32.52 42.95 -47.52
N LEU A 868 -31.39 43.59 -47.82
CA LEU A 868 -30.29 43.77 -46.89
C LEU A 868 -30.44 45.04 -46.04
N THR A 869 -30.15 44.92 -44.75
CA THR A 869 -29.99 46.07 -43.85
C THR A 869 -28.50 46.34 -43.64
N LEU A 870 -28.03 47.47 -44.19
CA LEU A 870 -26.64 47.93 -44.09
C LEU A 870 -26.52 49.01 -43.03
N SER A 871 -25.73 48.76 -41.97
CA SER A 871 -25.55 49.72 -40.88
C SER A 871 -24.13 49.71 -40.33
N GLY A 872 -23.44 50.86 -40.39
CA GLY A 872 -22.06 50.99 -39.94
C GLY A 872 -21.15 50.15 -40.81
N ASN A 873 -20.69 49.03 -40.27
CA ASN A 873 -19.89 48.02 -40.97
C ASN A 873 -20.59 46.65 -41.04
N ASN A 874 -21.86 46.57 -40.63
CA ASN A 874 -22.62 45.33 -40.57
C ASN A 874 -23.57 45.18 -41.76
N ILE A 875 -23.72 43.94 -42.19
CA ILE A 875 -24.71 43.46 -43.16
C ILE A 875 -25.66 42.53 -42.41
N ALA A 876 -26.96 42.82 -42.49
CA ALA A 876 -27.98 42.06 -41.77
C ALA A 876 -29.16 41.68 -42.67
N ILE A 877 -29.78 40.55 -42.35
CA ILE A 877 -31.05 40.09 -42.93
C ILE A 877 -32.07 40.05 -41.79
N GLY A 878 -33.13 40.86 -41.91
CA GLY A 878 -34.05 41.10 -40.79
C GLY A 878 -33.33 41.69 -39.58
N THR A 879 -33.32 40.97 -38.46
CA THR A 879 -32.61 41.36 -37.22
C THR A 879 -31.26 40.68 -37.03
N THR A 880 -30.91 39.72 -37.89
CA THR A 880 -29.69 38.92 -37.74
C THR A 880 -28.57 39.55 -38.54
N THR A 881 -27.46 39.87 -37.88
CA THR A 881 -26.23 40.30 -38.56
C THR A 881 -25.55 39.06 -39.13
N VAL A 882 -25.36 39.02 -40.45
CA VAL A 882 -24.77 37.87 -41.15
C VAL A 882 -23.29 38.07 -41.40
N ALA A 883 -22.87 39.32 -41.60
CA ALA A 883 -21.46 39.66 -41.75
C ALA A 883 -21.12 41.05 -41.18
N THR A 884 -19.87 41.19 -40.76
CA THR A 884 -19.22 42.43 -40.37
C THR A 884 -18.00 42.64 -41.26
N LEU A 885 -17.86 43.81 -41.87
CA LEU A 885 -16.68 44.14 -42.66
C LEU A 885 -15.71 44.96 -41.83
N ASN A 886 -14.44 44.55 -41.77
CA ASN A 886 -13.43 45.34 -41.09
C ASN A 886 -12.94 46.48 -42.00
N GLY A 887 -12.82 47.69 -41.46
CA GLY A 887 -12.34 48.86 -42.22
C GLY A 887 -13.28 49.39 -43.32
N VAL A 888 -14.35 48.68 -43.68
CA VAL A 888 -15.31 49.08 -44.72
C VAL A 888 -16.61 49.58 -44.10
N ASN A 889 -17.04 50.78 -44.49
CA ASN A 889 -18.35 51.29 -44.13
C ASN A 889 -19.38 50.81 -45.17
N THR A 890 -20.46 50.14 -44.74
CA THR A 890 -21.42 49.53 -45.67
C THR A 890 -22.20 50.55 -46.51
N SER A 891 -22.17 51.84 -46.17
CA SER A 891 -22.76 52.90 -47.00
C SER A 891 -22.06 53.13 -48.34
N SER A 892 -20.83 52.63 -48.53
CA SER A 892 -20.15 52.66 -49.83
C SER A 892 -20.43 51.43 -50.71
N LEU A 893 -21.17 50.45 -50.21
CA LEU A 893 -21.53 49.26 -50.98
C LEU A 893 -22.75 49.52 -51.87
N THR A 894 -22.76 48.86 -53.02
CA THR A 894 -23.87 48.88 -53.99
C THR A 894 -24.23 47.46 -54.39
N ALA A 895 -25.36 47.28 -55.09
CA ALA A 895 -25.74 45.97 -55.63
C ALA A 895 -24.66 45.32 -56.53
N ALA A 896 -23.73 46.09 -57.09
CA ALA A 896 -22.63 45.56 -57.89
C ALA A 896 -21.54 44.85 -57.05
N ASN A 897 -21.52 45.05 -55.73
CA ASN A 897 -20.59 44.38 -54.81
C ASN A 897 -21.11 43.01 -54.34
N PHE A 898 -22.31 42.62 -54.77
CA PHE A 898 -22.98 41.41 -54.30
C PHE A 898 -23.30 40.47 -55.45
N ALA A 899 -23.23 39.17 -55.16
CA ALA A 899 -23.81 38.11 -55.97
C ALA A 899 -24.94 37.42 -55.17
N PHE A 900 -26.08 37.19 -55.82
CA PHE A 900 -27.24 36.52 -55.22
C PHE A 900 -27.57 35.27 -56.03
N VAL A 901 -27.74 34.12 -55.36
CA VAL A 901 -28.01 32.82 -56.01
C VAL A 901 -29.16 32.07 -55.36
#